data_AF-A0A1M6D756-F1
#
_entry.id   AF-A0A1M6D756-F1
#
_cell.length_a   1.000
_cell.length_b   1.000
_cell.length_c   1.000
_cell.angle_alpha   90.00
_cell.angle_beta   90.00
_cell.angle_gamma   90.00
#
_symmetry.space_group_name_H-M   'P 1'
#
loop_
_entity.id
_entity.type
_entity.pdbx_description
1 polymer ?
#
loop_
_entity_poly.entity_id
_entity_poly.type
_entity_poly.pdbx_seq_one_letter_code
_entity_poly.pdbx_strand_id
1 'polypeptide(L)'
;MKKTFTRPILHLSLAATAVVGALAWSGQNTRLEASSHREAPLIADDLLADNTDVYAFRDPTNSEMINIIANFIPFQLPQGGPNYYHFGENIRYEIHVKNDATTVGDDITYRFTFTRTNQDPTTHFNIRLGKENLKTTYTLEQSIKGAAFTTLVTNGIVPPYNVGPRAITGAAGLGAASYEALFNGGIQNLPSGGGRVFCGPVDDPFFVDIGGIEDLGGIRSASARDGLYHKNANAIALQIPISALQKTGKTGAQAANILDPDYVIGVWASASRPAIRTLNTDGTQTTSGAYVQVSRLGMPLTNEVVNPIGNKDEYNARTPYNENRAFDTNFVNPELSLYMADDNPVNGAAPKPPGQTYYGEAVPGFNKLRIQSKSLAGRTGLPANGFDFRNGANGLSVLTTAQRAGTVFADPTYGPILLQAGKPRSVDLLPIFQTGVPNLAPYQLATGKNGNPLAAGKPFINNFLPTLGDMLRLNMAVPTTPRNSADFSSEGLLAAAVLGLTDARFNTTTTLQAIPNMDGFPNGRRLEDDVVRIELQAVGGVVLASLGLWYDDFGPAATNPVTPQLNNVLTFTTGIERNDTTLRAAFPYMQLPWSGTKAQPTVTSQRGSSALGLQSSPVAIGQNYPNPFNERTTFHYEVAKAGPLTLTVTDMMGRKVATVFNNKEHKAGTYDFVWKVPTLAAGTYIATVKSGATVLQSIKLVHTN
;
A
#
# COMPACT_ATOMS: atom_id res chain seq x y z
N MET A 1 -47.24 -28.41 -59.47
CA MET A 1 -45.88 -27.82 -59.44
C MET A 1 -45.64 -27.22 -58.06
N LYS A 2 -44.57 -27.69 -57.40
CA LYS A 2 -44.05 -27.27 -56.10
C LYS A 2 -43.42 -25.86 -56.18
N LYS A 3 -43.67 -25.03 -55.16
CA LYS A 3 -42.73 -24.07 -54.52
C LYS A 3 -43.31 -23.85 -53.11
N THR A 4 -42.93 -24.53 -52.01
CA THR A 4 -41.63 -24.64 -51.32
C THR A 4 -40.81 -23.36 -51.39
N PHE A 5 -40.95 -22.51 -50.37
CA PHE A 5 -39.83 -21.99 -49.55
C PHE A 5 -40.41 -21.50 -48.21
N THR A 6 -40.48 -22.44 -47.28
CA THR A 6 -40.56 -22.23 -45.85
C THR A 6 -39.40 -21.35 -45.40
N ARG A 7 -39.70 -20.37 -44.54
CA ARG A 7 -38.74 -19.50 -43.86
C ARG A 7 -37.84 -20.32 -42.92
N PRO A 8 -36.51 -20.37 -43.09
CA PRO A 8 -35.58 -20.83 -42.06
C PRO A 8 -34.66 -19.72 -41.53
N ILE A 9 -34.75 -18.49 -42.05
CA ILE A 9 -33.76 -17.43 -41.77
C ILE A 9 -34.14 -16.55 -40.57
N LEU A 10 -35.44 -16.46 -40.22
CA LEU A 10 -35.88 -15.62 -39.10
C LEU A 10 -35.63 -16.23 -37.72
N HIS A 11 -35.65 -17.56 -37.59
CA HIS A 11 -35.42 -18.22 -36.30
C HIS A 11 -33.92 -18.42 -35.98
N LEU A 12 -33.06 -18.54 -37.01
CA LEU A 12 -31.60 -18.55 -36.83
C LEU A 12 -31.03 -17.17 -36.49
N SER A 13 -31.64 -16.09 -36.96
CA SER A 13 -31.24 -14.72 -36.61
C SER A 13 -31.67 -14.33 -35.20
N LEU A 14 -32.84 -14.77 -34.71
CA LEU A 14 -33.23 -14.57 -33.31
C LEU A 14 -32.42 -15.43 -32.32
N ALA A 15 -32.04 -16.66 -32.69
CA ALA A 15 -31.17 -17.49 -31.85
C ALA A 15 -29.72 -16.96 -31.80
N ALA A 16 -29.18 -16.46 -32.92
CA ALA A 16 -27.85 -15.82 -32.95
C ALA A 16 -27.82 -14.51 -32.14
N THR A 17 -28.91 -13.73 -32.15
CA THR A 17 -28.99 -12.48 -31.39
C THR A 17 -29.18 -12.73 -29.89
N ALA A 18 -29.87 -13.81 -29.50
CA ALA A 18 -30.00 -14.22 -28.10
C ALA A 18 -28.70 -14.82 -27.52
N VAL A 19 -27.93 -15.57 -28.31
CA VAL A 19 -26.62 -16.12 -27.89
C VAL A 19 -25.54 -15.03 -27.83
N VAL A 20 -25.52 -14.07 -28.77
CA VAL A 20 -24.62 -12.90 -28.69
C VAL A 20 -25.03 -11.96 -27.55
N GLY A 21 -26.33 -11.80 -27.29
CA GLY A 21 -26.84 -11.04 -26.14
C GLY A 21 -26.52 -11.68 -24.79
N ALA A 22 -26.58 -13.02 -24.69
CA ALA A 22 -26.21 -13.75 -23.47
C ALA A 22 -24.69 -13.80 -23.25
N LEU A 23 -23.88 -13.90 -24.31
CA LEU A 23 -22.41 -13.82 -24.24
C LEU A 23 -21.91 -12.40 -23.93
N ALA A 24 -22.62 -11.36 -24.38
CA ALA A 24 -22.35 -9.97 -24.01
C ALA A 24 -22.85 -9.60 -22.60
N TRP A 25 -23.83 -10.33 -22.05
CA TRP A 25 -24.28 -10.18 -20.66
C TRP A 25 -23.38 -10.96 -19.68
N SER A 26 -22.85 -12.12 -20.08
CA SER A 26 -21.80 -12.82 -19.31
C SER A 26 -20.42 -12.13 -19.39
N GLY A 27 -20.27 -11.16 -20.31
CA GLY A 27 -19.13 -10.24 -20.37
C GLY A 27 -19.28 -9.01 -19.48
N GLN A 28 -20.18 -9.04 -18.48
CA GLN A 28 -20.05 -8.19 -17.31
C GLN A 28 -18.75 -8.55 -16.61
N ASN A 29 -17.66 -7.98 -17.11
CA ASN A 29 -16.38 -7.93 -16.43
C ASN A 29 -16.69 -7.45 -15.02
N THR A 30 -16.71 -8.40 -14.08
CA THR A 30 -16.10 -8.15 -12.79
C THR A 30 -14.80 -7.43 -13.15
N ARG A 31 -14.70 -6.15 -12.79
CA ARG A 31 -13.37 -5.58 -12.65
C ARG A 31 -12.71 -6.54 -11.67
N LEU A 32 -11.80 -7.36 -12.18
CA LEU A 32 -10.85 -8.03 -11.32
C LEU A 32 -10.18 -6.86 -10.59
N GLU A 33 -10.60 -6.64 -9.36
CA GLU A 33 -9.82 -5.91 -8.38
C GLU A 33 -8.61 -6.82 -8.10
N ALA A 34 -7.67 -6.85 -9.06
CA ALA A 34 -6.31 -7.31 -8.84
C ALA A 34 -5.65 -6.27 -7.94
N SER A 35 -4.81 -6.68 -7.00
CA SER A 35 -4.42 -5.84 -5.87
C SER A 35 -3.26 -6.41 -5.10
N SER A 36 -2.48 -5.52 -4.46
CA SER A 36 -1.55 -5.80 -3.35
C SER A 36 -2.22 -6.43 -2.13
N HIS A 37 -3.49 -6.77 -2.25
CA HIS A 37 -4.36 -7.43 -1.30
C HIS A 37 -5.07 -8.51 -2.10
N ARG A 38 -5.08 -9.76 -1.63
CA ARG A 38 -5.31 -10.94 -2.48
C ARG A 38 -4.09 -11.26 -3.35
N GLU A 39 -2.90 -11.05 -2.79
CA GLU A 39 -1.67 -11.14 -3.55
C GLU A 39 -1.41 -12.55 -4.12
N ALA A 40 -2.05 -13.61 -3.61
CA ALA A 40 -1.92 -14.99 -4.11
C ALA A 40 -3.28 -15.66 -4.45
N PRO A 41 -3.33 -16.61 -5.39
CA PRO A 41 -4.57 -17.29 -5.78
C PRO A 41 -5.37 -17.90 -4.62
N LEU A 42 -4.72 -18.56 -3.65
CA LEU A 42 -5.46 -19.17 -2.52
C LEU A 42 -5.92 -18.13 -1.50
N ILE A 43 -5.16 -17.06 -1.29
CA ILE A 43 -5.55 -16.03 -0.32
C ILE A 43 -6.66 -15.12 -0.88
N ALA A 44 -6.74 -14.96 -2.21
CA ALA A 44 -7.88 -14.34 -2.89
C ALA A 44 -9.22 -14.99 -2.53
N ASP A 45 -9.24 -16.30 -2.28
CA ASP A 45 -10.42 -17.06 -1.86
C ASP A 45 -10.65 -17.05 -0.34
N ASP A 46 -9.69 -16.52 0.45
CA ASP A 46 -9.74 -16.45 1.91
C ASP A 46 -9.47 -15.05 2.47
N LEU A 47 -10.36 -14.12 2.13
CA LEU A 47 -10.34 -12.71 2.57
C LEU A 47 -10.07 -12.46 4.06
N LEU A 48 -10.47 -13.38 4.96
CA LEU A 48 -10.30 -13.13 6.40
C LEU A 48 -8.85 -13.35 6.88
N ALA A 49 -8.07 -14.12 6.13
CA ALA A 49 -6.66 -14.39 6.41
C ALA A 49 -5.71 -13.52 5.57
N ASP A 50 -6.25 -12.75 4.63
CA ASP A 50 -5.53 -11.88 3.71
C ASP A 50 -4.80 -10.76 4.47
N ASN A 51 -3.47 -10.83 4.50
CA ASN A 51 -2.57 -9.86 5.13
C ASN A 51 -2.14 -8.84 4.09
N THR A 52 -2.59 -7.61 4.24
CA THR A 52 -2.54 -6.62 3.18
C THR A 52 -1.27 -5.77 3.25
N ASP A 53 -0.84 -5.41 4.46
CA ASP A 53 0.30 -4.53 4.68
C ASP A 53 0.94 -4.72 6.05
N VAL A 54 2.26 -4.53 6.10
CA VAL A 54 3.02 -4.37 7.34
C VAL A 54 3.73 -3.01 7.34
N TYR A 55 3.61 -2.30 8.45
CA TYR A 55 4.28 -1.03 8.74
C TYR A 55 5.11 -1.18 10.01
N ALA A 56 6.30 -0.62 10.01
CA ALA A 56 7.16 -0.54 11.19
C ALA A 56 7.94 0.77 11.16
N PHE A 57 7.68 1.67 12.09
CA PHE A 57 8.32 2.99 12.12
C PHE A 57 8.49 3.51 13.54
N ARG A 58 9.52 4.32 13.74
CA ARG A 58 9.72 5.03 15.03
C ARG A 58 8.60 6.04 15.24
N ASP A 59 8.09 6.11 16.46
CA ASP A 59 6.92 6.93 16.76
C ASP A 59 7.22 8.43 16.59
N PRO A 60 6.41 9.19 15.82
CA PRO A 60 6.66 10.60 15.54
C PRO A 60 6.46 11.51 16.75
N THR A 61 5.81 11.03 17.81
CA THR A 61 5.50 11.80 19.02
C THR A 61 6.30 11.35 20.24
N ASN A 62 6.96 10.19 20.19
CA ASN A 62 7.76 9.63 21.27
C ASN A 62 8.95 8.83 20.73
N SER A 63 10.16 9.36 20.87
CA SER A 63 11.38 8.74 20.36
C SER A 63 11.75 7.40 21.01
N GLU A 64 11.09 7.00 22.10
CA GLU A 64 11.32 5.73 22.79
C GLU A 64 10.33 4.63 22.39
N MET A 65 9.46 4.90 21.40
CA MET A 65 8.43 3.96 20.96
C MET A 65 8.56 3.63 19.47
N ILE A 66 8.22 2.40 19.11
CA ILE A 66 8.06 1.91 17.74
C ILE A 66 6.59 1.56 17.50
N ASN A 67 6.04 1.94 16.36
CA ASN A 67 4.74 1.48 15.89
C ASN A 67 4.93 0.32 14.91
N ILE A 68 4.25 -0.79 15.16
CA ILE A 68 4.15 -1.93 14.25
C ILE A 68 2.66 -2.14 13.94
N ILE A 69 2.31 -2.15 12.66
CA ILE A 69 0.93 -2.29 12.20
C ILE A 69 0.90 -3.41 11.16
N ALA A 70 -0.05 -4.32 11.30
CA ALA A 70 -0.40 -5.32 10.29
C ALA A 70 -1.87 -5.13 9.91
N ASN A 71 -2.12 -4.86 8.62
CA ASN A 71 -3.47 -4.75 8.08
C ASN A 71 -3.91 -6.07 7.48
N PHE A 72 -5.20 -6.36 7.62
CA PHE A 72 -5.84 -7.54 7.11
C PHE A 72 -7.20 -7.19 6.52
N ILE A 73 -7.74 -8.10 5.73
CA ILE A 73 -9.13 -8.05 5.27
C ILE A 73 -9.36 -6.82 4.39
N PRO A 74 -8.97 -6.88 3.12
CA PRO A 74 -8.98 -5.74 2.22
C PRO A 74 -10.37 -5.36 1.73
N PHE A 75 -10.44 -4.24 1.00
CA PHE A 75 -11.58 -3.90 0.15
C PHE A 75 -12.92 -3.82 0.87
N GLN A 76 -12.92 -3.51 2.17
CA GLN A 76 -14.17 -3.48 2.91
C GLN A 76 -14.96 -2.25 2.47
N LEU A 77 -16.10 -2.51 1.82
CA LEU A 77 -17.07 -1.47 1.51
C LEU A 77 -17.67 -0.94 2.81
N PRO A 78 -17.62 0.37 3.06
CA PRO A 78 -18.17 0.96 4.29
C PRO A 78 -19.66 0.70 4.46
N GLN A 79 -20.41 0.57 3.36
CA GLN A 79 -21.83 0.23 3.31
C GLN A 79 -22.12 -1.27 3.11
N GLY A 80 -21.12 -2.14 3.33
CA GLY A 80 -21.20 -3.59 3.07
C GLY A 80 -22.09 -4.40 4.02
N GLY A 81 -22.93 -3.75 4.83
CA GLY A 81 -23.85 -4.45 5.74
C GLY A 81 -24.89 -5.32 5.04
N PRO A 82 -25.64 -6.16 5.77
CA PRO A 82 -25.76 -6.20 7.24
C PRO A 82 -24.63 -6.96 7.95
N ASN A 83 -23.80 -7.72 7.22
CA ASN A 83 -22.66 -8.45 7.75
C ASN A 83 -21.36 -7.83 7.25
N TYR A 84 -20.63 -7.18 8.15
CA TYR A 84 -19.34 -6.57 7.84
C TYR A 84 -18.21 -7.60 8.03
N TYR A 85 -17.12 -7.46 7.26
CA TYR A 85 -15.96 -8.34 7.39
C TYR A 85 -15.25 -8.11 8.72
N HIS A 86 -14.95 -9.19 9.44
CA HIS A 86 -14.41 -9.18 10.80
C HIS A 86 -13.19 -10.11 10.91
N PHE A 87 -12.37 -9.91 11.94
CA PHE A 87 -11.33 -10.88 12.27
C PHE A 87 -11.93 -12.29 12.47
N GLY A 88 -11.31 -13.31 11.88
CA GLY A 88 -11.80 -14.68 11.96
C GLY A 88 -11.49 -15.35 13.30
N GLU A 89 -12.44 -16.12 13.83
CA GLU A 89 -12.29 -16.84 15.12
C GLU A 89 -11.43 -18.11 15.00
N ASN A 90 -11.27 -18.61 13.78
CA ASN A 90 -10.46 -19.77 13.42
C ASN A 90 -9.21 -19.34 12.63
N ILE A 91 -8.67 -18.16 12.96
CA ILE A 91 -7.45 -17.62 12.38
C ILE A 91 -6.55 -17.19 13.52
N ARG A 92 -5.28 -17.55 13.39
CA ARG A 92 -4.21 -17.05 14.23
C ARG A 92 -3.51 -15.94 13.46
N TYR A 93 -3.65 -14.72 13.95
CA TYR A 93 -2.93 -13.56 13.43
C TYR A 93 -1.69 -13.32 14.28
N GLU A 94 -0.53 -13.18 13.65
CA GLU A 94 0.74 -13.00 14.35
C GLU A 94 1.56 -11.86 13.75
N ILE A 95 2.19 -11.09 14.64
CA ILE A 95 3.26 -10.14 14.32
C ILE A 95 4.55 -10.69 14.93
N HIS A 96 5.59 -10.75 14.12
CA HIS A 96 6.87 -11.38 14.45
C HIS A 96 7.98 -10.35 14.40
N VAL A 97 8.91 -10.44 15.35
CA VAL A 97 10.08 -9.57 15.44
C VAL A 97 11.34 -10.40 15.59
N LYS A 98 12.30 -10.10 14.72
CA LYS A 98 13.68 -10.59 14.78
C LYS A 98 14.59 -9.45 15.26
N ASN A 99 15.34 -9.64 16.33
CA ASN A 99 16.27 -8.64 16.87
C ASN A 99 17.68 -9.18 17.11
N ASP A 100 17.88 -10.49 16.96
CA ASP A 100 19.16 -11.15 17.06
C ASP A 100 19.33 -12.16 15.92
N ALA A 101 20.19 -11.84 14.94
CA ALA A 101 20.44 -12.72 13.81
C ALA A 101 21.07 -14.07 14.19
N THR A 102 21.56 -14.23 15.42
CA THR A 102 22.19 -15.47 15.89
C THR A 102 21.20 -16.50 16.45
N THR A 103 19.97 -16.08 16.77
CA THR A 103 18.93 -16.97 17.29
C THR A 103 18.18 -17.68 16.16
N VAL A 104 17.52 -18.80 16.47
CA VAL A 104 16.68 -19.53 15.50
C VAL A 104 15.25 -18.99 15.57
N GLY A 105 14.64 -18.71 14.41
CA GLY A 105 13.27 -18.20 14.32
C GLY A 105 13.14 -16.78 14.86
N ASP A 106 11.90 -16.40 15.20
CA ASP A 106 11.56 -15.08 15.73
C ASP A 106 11.97 -14.93 17.20
N ASP A 107 12.45 -13.74 17.57
CA ASP A 107 12.81 -13.43 18.95
C ASP A 107 11.61 -12.98 19.77
N ILE A 108 10.60 -12.40 19.14
CA ILE A 108 9.35 -11.99 19.78
C ILE A 108 8.19 -12.28 18.82
N THR A 109 7.15 -12.96 19.31
CA THR A 109 5.92 -13.18 18.56
C THR A 109 4.74 -12.68 19.37
N TYR A 110 3.93 -11.81 18.77
CA TYR A 110 2.64 -11.38 19.29
C TYR A 110 1.53 -12.13 18.55
N ARG A 111 0.68 -12.83 19.29
CA ARG A 111 -0.44 -13.60 18.76
C ARG A 111 -1.76 -12.98 19.15
N PHE A 112 -2.67 -12.88 18.19
CA PHE A 112 -4.02 -12.38 18.38
C PHE A 112 -5.01 -13.49 18.01
N THR A 113 -5.89 -13.80 18.96
CA THR A 113 -7.01 -14.73 18.76
C THR A 113 -8.30 -13.99 19.03
N PHE A 114 -9.23 -14.02 18.07
CA PHE A 114 -10.48 -13.27 18.14
C PHE A 114 -11.66 -14.17 18.50
N THR A 115 -12.64 -13.59 19.19
CA THR A 115 -13.90 -14.27 19.56
C THR A 115 -15.05 -13.31 19.35
N ARG A 116 -16.18 -13.83 18.87
CA ARG A 116 -17.38 -13.04 18.56
C ARG A 116 -18.57 -13.47 19.39
N THR A 117 -19.47 -12.52 19.64
CA THR A 117 -20.74 -12.78 20.33
C THR A 117 -21.87 -12.01 19.66
N ASN A 118 -23.00 -12.69 19.44
CA ASN A 118 -24.25 -12.05 19.03
C ASN A 118 -25.03 -11.63 20.26
N GLN A 119 -25.02 -10.33 20.59
CA GLN A 119 -25.70 -9.83 21.80
C GLN A 119 -27.23 -9.75 21.66
N ASP A 120 -27.74 -9.69 20.43
CA ASP A 120 -29.16 -9.76 20.08
C ASP A 120 -29.38 -10.62 18.82
N PRO A 121 -29.42 -11.96 18.93
CA PRO A 121 -29.58 -12.84 17.78
C PRO A 121 -30.97 -12.74 17.11
N THR A 122 -31.88 -11.92 17.63
CA THR A 122 -33.27 -11.80 17.12
C THR A 122 -33.44 -10.75 16.02
N THR A 123 -32.35 -10.12 15.56
CA THR A 123 -32.39 -9.03 14.57
C THR A 123 -31.40 -9.20 13.45
N HIS A 124 -31.74 -8.63 12.29
CA HIS A 124 -30.81 -8.47 11.17
C HIS A 124 -29.93 -7.23 11.31
N PHE A 125 -30.24 -6.29 12.22
CA PHE A 125 -29.40 -5.12 12.43
C PHE A 125 -28.13 -5.52 13.17
N ASN A 126 -26.98 -5.05 12.66
CA ASN A 126 -25.71 -5.27 13.34
C ASN A 126 -25.67 -4.55 14.71
N ILE A 127 -26.33 -3.39 14.82
CA ILE A 127 -26.37 -2.60 16.06
C ILE A 127 -27.78 -2.09 16.30
N ARG A 128 -28.33 -2.34 17.49
CA ARG A 128 -29.57 -1.71 17.99
C ARG A 128 -29.71 -1.82 19.50
N LEU A 129 -30.45 -0.90 20.12
CA LEU A 129 -30.88 -0.93 21.51
C LEU A 129 -29.73 -1.18 22.52
N GLY A 130 -28.59 -0.51 22.30
CA GLY A 130 -27.39 -0.63 23.12
C GLY A 130 -26.60 -1.94 22.91
N LYS A 131 -26.96 -2.76 21.92
CA LYS A 131 -26.35 -4.05 21.64
C LYS A 131 -25.71 -4.08 20.25
N GLU A 132 -24.66 -4.90 20.15
CA GLU A 132 -23.88 -5.17 18.94
C GLU A 132 -23.90 -6.68 18.64
N ASN A 133 -24.36 -7.03 17.45
CA ASN A 133 -24.23 -8.36 16.88
C ASN A 133 -22.88 -8.50 16.19
N LEU A 134 -22.30 -9.69 16.28
CA LEU A 134 -20.91 -9.95 15.90
C LEU A 134 -19.91 -9.10 16.70
N LYS A 135 -20.24 -8.75 17.95
CA LYS A 135 -19.33 -8.03 18.85
C LYS A 135 -18.04 -8.83 18.97
N THR A 136 -16.94 -8.24 18.54
CA THR A 136 -15.65 -8.90 18.46
C THR A 136 -14.76 -8.49 19.63
N THR A 137 -14.08 -9.47 20.22
CA THR A 137 -13.06 -9.26 21.24
C THR A 137 -11.81 -10.07 20.89
N TYR A 138 -10.69 -9.79 21.54
CA TYR A 138 -9.46 -10.53 21.29
C TYR A 138 -8.69 -10.87 22.57
N THR A 139 -7.90 -11.92 22.47
CA THR A 139 -6.81 -12.21 23.40
C THR A 139 -5.50 -11.91 22.68
N LEU A 140 -4.63 -11.13 23.32
CA LEU A 140 -3.25 -10.89 22.87
C LEU A 140 -2.31 -11.68 23.76
N GLU A 141 -1.46 -12.49 23.14
CA GLU A 141 -0.42 -13.27 23.80
C GLU A 141 0.95 -12.95 23.22
N GLN A 142 2.00 -13.12 24.01
CA GLN A 142 3.38 -12.89 23.61
C GLN A 142 4.27 -14.08 23.94
N SER A 143 5.11 -14.47 22.98
CA SER A 143 6.26 -15.35 23.20
C SER A 143 7.54 -14.55 23.02
N ILE A 144 8.52 -14.76 23.90
CA ILE A 144 9.85 -14.14 23.83
C ILE A 144 10.86 -15.29 23.76
N LYS A 145 11.75 -15.25 22.76
CA LYS A 145 12.82 -16.23 22.50
C LYS A 145 12.30 -17.68 22.49
N GLY A 146 11.15 -17.90 21.87
CA GLY A 146 10.51 -19.21 21.77
C GLY A 146 9.93 -19.78 23.07
N ALA A 147 9.84 -18.97 24.14
CA ALA A 147 9.20 -19.38 25.38
C ALA A 147 7.68 -19.62 25.21
N ALA A 148 7.05 -20.24 26.20
CA ALA A 148 5.59 -20.38 26.22
C ALA A 148 4.90 -19.00 26.13
N PHE A 149 3.75 -18.96 25.45
CA PHE A 149 2.98 -17.74 25.29
C PHE A 149 2.45 -17.25 26.65
N THR A 150 2.56 -15.95 26.87
CA THR A 150 2.02 -15.24 28.04
C THR A 150 0.92 -14.30 27.59
N THR A 151 -0.22 -14.31 28.27
CA THR A 151 -1.35 -13.43 27.92
C THR A 151 -1.08 -12.01 28.39
N LEU A 152 -1.13 -11.04 27.48
CA LEU A 152 -1.00 -9.61 27.76
C LEU A 152 -2.35 -8.90 27.88
N VAL A 153 -3.33 -9.32 27.07
CA VAL A 153 -4.69 -8.77 27.07
C VAL A 153 -5.69 -9.92 27.00
N THR A 154 -6.73 -9.85 27.82
CA THR A 154 -7.89 -10.75 27.78
C THR A 154 -9.13 -9.89 27.53
N ASN A 155 -10.02 -10.35 26.64
CA ASN A 155 -11.25 -9.63 26.26
C ASN A 155 -10.98 -8.20 25.74
N GLY A 156 -9.90 -8.03 24.97
CA GLY A 156 -9.58 -6.78 24.32
C GLY A 156 -10.72 -6.35 23.38
N ILE A 157 -10.96 -5.05 23.29
CA ILE A 157 -12.09 -4.46 22.55
C ILE A 157 -11.69 -4.29 21.08
N VAL A 158 -12.53 -4.79 20.18
CA VAL A 158 -12.56 -4.36 18.79
C VAL A 158 -13.71 -3.35 18.63
N PRO A 159 -13.48 -2.10 18.20
CA PRO A 159 -14.57 -1.16 17.96
C PRO A 159 -15.56 -1.70 16.93
N PRO A 160 -16.87 -1.37 17.04
CA PRO A 160 -17.85 -1.75 16.04
C PRO A 160 -17.55 -1.11 14.69
N TYR A 161 -18.13 -1.64 13.61
CA TYR A 161 -18.08 -1.00 12.29
C TYR A 161 -18.76 0.36 12.30
N ASN A 162 -18.27 1.28 11.49
CA ASN A 162 -18.85 2.62 11.33
C ASN A 162 -20.12 2.59 10.45
N VAL A 163 -21.14 1.84 10.89
CA VAL A 163 -22.39 1.59 10.14
C VAL A 163 -23.06 2.90 9.75
N GLY A 164 -23.17 3.84 10.69
CA GLY A 164 -23.74 5.16 10.46
C GLY A 164 -24.39 5.78 11.70
N PRO A 165 -24.82 7.05 11.64
CA PRO A 165 -25.23 7.82 12.83
C PRO A 165 -26.34 7.17 13.67
N ARG A 166 -27.33 6.52 13.05
CA ARG A 166 -28.42 5.86 13.78
C ARG A 166 -27.95 4.68 14.63
N ALA A 167 -27.00 3.91 14.11
CA ALA A 167 -26.41 2.77 14.81
C ALA A 167 -25.41 3.23 15.87
N ILE A 168 -24.60 4.24 15.56
CA ILE A 168 -23.51 4.67 16.45
C ILE A 168 -24.00 5.61 17.55
N THR A 169 -24.54 6.77 17.17
CA THR A 169 -24.90 7.84 18.13
C THR A 169 -26.40 7.89 18.43
N GLY A 170 -27.23 7.22 17.63
CA GLY A 170 -28.68 7.23 17.80
C GLY A 170 -29.14 6.49 19.06
N ALA A 171 -30.24 6.96 19.64
CA ALA A 171 -30.86 6.35 20.83
C ALA A 171 -31.34 4.91 20.61
N ALA A 172 -31.65 4.54 19.36
CA ALA A 172 -31.98 3.18 18.97
C ALA A 172 -30.73 2.34 18.62
N GLY A 173 -29.53 2.93 18.63
CA GLY A 173 -28.24 2.29 18.39
C GLY A 173 -27.45 2.09 19.68
N LEU A 174 -26.14 2.35 19.67
CA LEU A 174 -25.28 2.29 20.87
C LEU A 174 -25.42 3.52 21.78
N GLY A 175 -25.96 4.64 21.26
CA GLY A 175 -26.00 5.90 22.01
C GLY A 175 -24.61 6.46 22.35
N ALA A 176 -23.58 6.11 21.56
CA ALA A 176 -22.22 6.59 21.78
C ALA A 176 -22.11 8.10 21.48
N ALA A 177 -21.15 8.78 22.13
CA ALA A 177 -20.92 10.21 21.90
C ALA A 177 -20.48 10.51 20.45
N SER A 178 -19.64 9.64 19.88
CA SER A 178 -19.21 9.67 18.49
C SER A 178 -18.62 8.32 18.11
N TYR A 179 -18.38 8.08 16.80
CA TYR A 179 -17.61 6.90 16.38
C TYR A 179 -16.17 6.97 16.90
N GLU A 180 -15.56 8.15 16.89
CA GLU A 180 -14.20 8.35 17.40
C GLU A 180 -14.06 7.96 18.88
N ALA A 181 -15.09 8.20 19.70
CA ALA A 181 -15.10 7.76 21.09
C ALA A 181 -15.04 6.23 21.22
N LEU A 182 -15.77 5.49 20.37
CA LEU A 182 -15.72 4.02 20.32
C LEU A 182 -14.37 3.53 19.81
N PHE A 183 -13.84 4.15 18.76
CA PHE A 183 -12.53 3.84 18.22
C PHE A 183 -11.43 4.02 19.27
N ASN A 184 -11.40 5.18 19.94
CA ASN A 184 -10.42 5.47 20.99
C ASN A 184 -10.59 4.53 22.19
N GLY A 185 -11.82 4.09 22.48
CA GLY A 185 -12.08 3.07 23.50
C GLY A 185 -11.53 1.68 23.16
N GLY A 186 -11.20 1.41 21.90
CA GLY A 186 -10.49 0.19 21.46
C GLY A 186 -8.98 0.22 21.73
N ILE A 187 -8.41 1.39 22.04
CA ILE A 187 -6.97 1.53 22.34
C ILE A 187 -6.74 1.11 23.80
N GLN A 188 -5.89 0.11 24.01
CA GLN A 188 -5.60 -0.43 25.34
C GLN A 188 -4.11 -0.31 25.67
N ASN A 189 -3.81 -0.01 26.93
CA ASN A 189 -2.44 -0.05 27.45
C ASN A 189 -2.04 -1.50 27.74
N LEU A 190 -0.83 -1.87 27.35
CA LEU A 190 -0.25 -3.16 27.67
C LEU A 190 0.32 -3.15 29.11
N PRO A 191 0.33 -4.31 29.81
CA PRO A 191 0.87 -4.41 31.16
C PRO A 191 2.33 -3.94 31.27
N SER A 192 2.73 -3.54 32.48
CA SER A 192 4.14 -3.22 32.81
C SER A 192 4.79 -2.15 31.92
N GLY A 193 4.00 -1.22 31.38
CA GLY A 193 4.51 -0.21 30.46
C GLY A 193 4.91 -0.76 29.09
N GLY A 194 4.41 -1.94 28.72
CA GLY A 194 4.67 -2.61 27.43
C GLY A 194 4.14 -1.89 26.20
N GLY A 195 3.52 -0.71 26.38
CA GLY A 195 3.05 0.15 25.32
C GLY A 195 1.54 0.10 25.13
N ARG A 196 1.06 0.14 23.88
CA ARG A 196 -0.37 0.19 23.54
C ARG A 196 -0.71 -0.75 22.39
N VAL A 197 -1.96 -1.17 22.34
CA VAL A 197 -2.51 -2.02 21.29
C VAL A 197 -3.85 -1.47 20.80
N PHE A 198 -4.12 -1.65 19.51
CA PHE A 198 -5.42 -1.41 18.90
C PHE A 198 -5.71 -2.52 17.89
N CYS A 199 -6.92 -3.06 17.90
CA CYS A 199 -7.40 -3.99 16.88
C CYS A 199 -8.77 -3.50 16.37
N GLY A 200 -8.93 -3.28 15.07
CA GLY A 200 -10.23 -2.93 14.52
C GLY A 200 -10.23 -2.28 13.15
N PRO A 201 -11.43 -1.89 12.67
CA PRO A 201 -11.58 -1.30 11.35
C PRO A 201 -10.92 0.08 11.29
N VAL A 202 -10.27 0.36 10.17
CA VAL A 202 -9.61 1.61 9.82
C VAL A 202 -9.91 1.95 8.36
N ASP A 203 -9.70 3.20 8.00
CA ASP A 203 -9.44 3.54 6.60
C ASP A 203 -8.19 2.78 6.13
N ASP A 204 -8.17 2.34 4.86
CA ASP A 204 -7.01 1.65 4.31
C ASP A 204 -5.87 2.65 4.04
N PRO A 205 -4.74 2.58 4.74
CA PRO A 205 -3.67 3.56 4.57
C PRO A 205 -2.84 3.33 3.30
N PHE A 206 -2.98 2.18 2.62
CA PHE A 206 -2.28 1.94 1.37
C PHE A 206 -2.94 2.73 0.23
N PHE A 207 -2.13 3.23 -0.69
CA PHE A 207 -2.60 4.04 -1.80
C PHE A 207 -1.79 3.70 -3.05
N VAL A 208 -2.48 3.42 -4.14
CA VAL A 208 -1.89 3.33 -5.48
C VAL A 208 -3.00 3.27 -6.51
N ASP A 209 -2.69 3.65 -7.74
CA ASP A 209 -3.53 3.34 -8.90
C ASP A 209 -3.48 1.84 -9.24
N ILE A 210 -4.04 0.98 -8.37
CA ILE A 210 -3.93 -0.48 -8.44
C ILE A 210 -4.31 -0.98 -9.84
N GLY A 211 -5.49 -0.61 -10.33
CA GLY A 211 -5.96 -1.04 -11.65
C GLY A 211 -5.21 -0.40 -12.82
N GLY A 212 -4.23 0.48 -12.58
CA GLY A 212 -3.30 0.98 -13.58
C GLY A 212 -2.01 0.19 -13.54
N ILE A 213 -1.46 -0.03 -12.35
CA ILE A 213 -0.27 -0.86 -12.13
C ILE A 213 -0.51 -2.30 -12.59
N GLU A 214 -1.63 -2.92 -12.19
CA GLU A 214 -1.98 -4.29 -12.59
C GLU A 214 -2.49 -4.40 -14.04
N ASP A 215 -2.79 -3.25 -14.69
CA ASP A 215 -3.00 -3.18 -16.15
C ASP A 215 -1.65 -3.00 -16.86
N LEU A 216 -0.77 -3.98 -16.62
CA LEU A 216 0.56 -4.10 -17.23
C LEU A 216 1.43 -2.84 -17.07
N GLY A 217 1.45 -2.23 -15.88
CA GLY A 217 2.22 -1.00 -15.63
C GLY A 217 1.66 0.24 -16.34
N GLY A 218 0.35 0.27 -16.62
CA GLY A 218 -0.37 1.37 -17.22
C GLY A 218 -0.46 2.60 -16.32
N ILE A 219 0.63 3.37 -16.22
CA ILE A 219 0.68 4.63 -15.46
C ILE A 219 -0.27 5.68 -16.07
N ARG A 220 -1.27 6.11 -15.29
CA ARG A 220 -2.34 7.03 -15.71
C ARG A 220 -2.21 8.41 -15.07
N SER A 221 -1.09 9.09 -15.21
CA SER A 221 -0.80 10.37 -14.51
C SER A 221 -1.94 11.41 -14.49
N ALA A 222 -2.75 11.53 -15.55
CA ALA A 222 -3.88 12.48 -15.60
C ALA A 222 -5.23 11.92 -15.10
N SER A 223 -5.35 10.61 -14.89
CA SER A 223 -6.60 9.94 -14.55
C SER A 223 -6.42 8.79 -13.56
N ALA A 224 -5.31 8.79 -12.83
CA ALA A 224 -4.98 7.81 -11.81
C ALA A 224 -6.07 7.81 -10.75
N ARG A 225 -6.43 6.63 -10.25
CA ARG A 225 -7.45 6.48 -9.23
C ARG A 225 -6.92 5.57 -8.15
N ASP A 226 -6.87 6.08 -6.94
CA ASP A 226 -6.57 5.22 -5.80
C ASP A 226 -7.55 4.03 -5.76
N GLY A 227 -7.02 2.82 -5.86
CA GLY A 227 -7.79 1.58 -5.87
C GLY A 227 -8.48 1.31 -4.54
N LEU A 228 -7.97 1.93 -3.46
CA LEU A 228 -8.48 1.80 -2.10
C LEU A 228 -9.27 3.02 -1.64
N TYR A 229 -9.55 3.94 -2.57
CA TYR A 229 -10.36 5.13 -2.30
C TYR A 229 -11.67 4.78 -1.61
N HIS A 230 -11.85 5.32 -0.41
CA HIS A 230 -12.98 5.15 0.48
C HIS A 230 -13.27 3.68 0.83
N LYS A 231 -12.22 2.87 0.98
CA LYS A 231 -12.29 1.50 1.47
C LYS A 231 -11.75 1.42 2.90
N ASN A 232 -12.23 0.42 3.63
CA ASN A 232 -11.70 0.11 4.94
C ASN A 232 -10.88 -1.18 4.89
N ALA A 233 -9.99 -1.32 5.87
CA ALA A 233 -9.31 -2.56 6.23
C ALA A 233 -9.46 -2.80 7.75
N ASN A 234 -9.03 -3.95 8.23
CA ASN A 234 -8.90 -4.22 9.67
C ASN A 234 -7.42 -4.19 10.07
N ALA A 235 -7.07 -3.40 11.07
CA ALA A 235 -5.70 -3.27 11.54
C ALA A 235 -5.49 -3.94 12.88
N ILE A 236 -4.31 -4.54 13.04
CA ILE A 236 -3.69 -4.89 14.32
C ILE A 236 -2.48 -3.97 14.48
N ALA A 237 -2.56 -3.05 15.45
CA ALA A 237 -1.53 -2.05 15.70
C ALA A 237 -0.95 -2.20 17.11
N LEU A 238 0.37 -2.14 17.21
CA LEU A 238 1.15 -2.15 18.45
C LEU A 238 2.03 -0.91 18.50
N GLN A 239 2.04 -0.21 19.63
CA GLN A 239 3.05 0.79 19.96
C GLN A 239 3.90 0.23 21.09
N ILE A 240 5.18 -0.06 20.86
CA ILE A 240 6.03 -0.85 21.76
C ILE A 240 7.28 -0.03 22.14
N PRO A 241 7.71 -0.03 23.41
CA PRO A 241 8.96 0.60 23.80
C PRO A 241 10.17 -0.01 23.08
N ILE A 242 11.14 0.82 22.68
CA ILE A 242 12.42 0.35 22.12
C ILE A 242 13.10 -0.64 23.06
N SER A 243 13.06 -0.42 24.37
CA SER A 243 13.64 -1.33 25.36
C SER A 243 13.00 -2.72 25.39
N ALA A 244 11.77 -2.89 24.91
CA ALA A 244 11.14 -4.21 24.79
C ALA A 244 11.54 -4.93 23.49
N LEU A 245 11.95 -4.19 22.46
CA LEU A 245 12.37 -4.72 21.16
C LEU A 245 13.89 -4.88 21.06
N GLN A 246 14.66 -4.10 21.81
CA GLN A 246 16.12 -4.13 21.81
C GLN A 246 16.60 -5.36 22.59
N LYS A 247 17.49 -6.14 21.96
CA LYS A 247 17.92 -7.48 22.41
C LYS A 247 18.50 -7.59 23.84
N THR A 248 18.95 -6.48 24.43
CA THR A 248 19.50 -6.38 25.80
C THR A 248 18.74 -5.38 26.69
N GLY A 249 17.57 -4.91 26.27
CA GLY A 249 16.72 -4.04 27.09
C GLY A 249 17.09 -2.55 27.07
N LYS A 250 17.97 -2.10 26.18
CA LYS A 250 18.40 -0.69 26.12
C LYS A 250 17.31 0.21 25.51
N THR A 251 17.25 1.44 26.02
CA THR A 251 16.42 2.53 25.47
C THR A 251 17.00 3.08 24.16
N GLY A 252 16.18 3.77 23.37
CA GLY A 252 16.60 4.45 22.14
C GLY A 252 17.67 5.52 22.39
N ALA A 253 17.57 6.26 23.49
CA ALA A 253 18.56 7.25 23.91
C ALA A 253 19.98 6.67 24.18
N GLN A 254 20.09 5.35 24.38
CA GLN A 254 21.37 4.67 24.60
C GLN A 254 22.05 4.19 23.30
N ALA A 255 21.43 4.41 22.13
CA ALA A 255 22.06 4.09 20.85
C ALA A 255 23.29 4.97 20.63
N ALA A 256 24.41 4.39 20.19
CA ALA A 256 25.64 5.15 19.98
C ALA A 256 25.46 6.24 18.91
N ASN A 257 24.69 5.95 17.86
CA ASN A 257 24.21 6.84 16.81
C ASN A 257 23.30 6.03 15.88
N ILE A 258 22.88 6.63 14.76
CA ILE A 258 22.03 5.98 13.76
C ILE A 258 22.69 4.80 13.02
N LEU A 259 23.97 4.51 13.26
CA LEU A 259 24.66 3.34 12.70
C LEU A 259 24.82 2.20 13.71
N ASP A 260 24.23 2.31 14.91
CA ASP A 260 24.35 1.28 15.94
C ASP A 260 23.65 -0.03 15.50
N PRO A 261 24.40 -1.12 15.26
CA PRO A 261 23.82 -2.38 14.78
C PRO A 261 22.96 -3.09 15.84
N ASP A 262 23.03 -2.70 17.11
CA ASP A 262 22.22 -3.29 18.18
C ASP A 262 20.76 -2.80 18.18
N TYR A 263 20.42 -1.85 17.31
CA TYR A 263 19.09 -1.20 17.23
C TYR A 263 18.33 -1.54 15.95
N VAL A 264 18.75 -2.57 15.23
CA VAL A 264 18.06 -3.05 14.02
C VAL A 264 17.14 -4.22 14.37
N ILE A 265 15.90 -4.17 13.88
CA ILE A 265 14.93 -5.27 13.95
C ILE A 265 14.39 -5.62 12.56
N GLY A 266 13.97 -6.87 12.39
CA GLY A 266 13.15 -7.34 11.28
C GLY A 266 11.73 -7.60 11.75
N VAL A 267 10.75 -7.18 10.97
CA VAL A 267 9.32 -7.30 11.29
C VAL A 267 8.58 -7.96 10.13
N TRP A 268 7.71 -8.91 10.43
CA TRP A 268 6.79 -9.50 9.47
C TRP A 268 5.51 -9.93 10.18
N ALA A 269 4.42 -10.13 9.43
CA ALA A 269 3.15 -10.60 9.96
C ALA A 269 2.64 -11.79 9.17
N SER A 270 1.78 -12.59 9.80
CA SER A 270 1.23 -13.81 9.20
C SER A 270 -0.18 -14.11 9.67
N ALA A 271 -0.92 -14.84 8.85
CA ALA A 271 -2.18 -15.48 9.22
C ALA A 271 -2.07 -17.00 9.05
N SER A 272 -2.57 -17.74 10.04
CA SER A 272 -2.61 -19.20 10.03
C SER A 272 -4.02 -19.75 10.29
N ARG A 273 -4.35 -20.87 9.64
CA ARG A 273 -5.64 -21.58 9.70
C ARG A 273 -5.47 -22.99 10.25
N PRO A 274 -6.43 -23.57 10.98
CA PRO A 274 -6.47 -25.02 11.18
C PRO A 274 -6.49 -25.77 9.85
N ALA A 275 -5.74 -26.87 9.75
CA ALA A 275 -5.54 -27.62 8.51
C ALA A 275 -6.84 -28.23 7.93
N ILE A 276 -7.86 -28.45 8.75
CA ILE A 276 -9.14 -29.04 8.32
C ILE A 276 -10.28 -28.11 8.68
N ARG A 277 -11.16 -27.84 7.69
CA ARG A 277 -12.48 -27.23 7.86
C ARG A 277 -13.55 -28.20 7.35
N THR A 278 -14.50 -28.54 8.21
CA THR A 278 -15.68 -29.34 7.86
C THR A 278 -16.91 -28.44 7.88
N LEU A 279 -17.63 -28.39 6.75
CA LEU A 279 -18.95 -27.76 6.68
C LEU A 279 -19.99 -28.78 7.12
N ASN A 280 -20.73 -28.48 8.18
CA ASN A 280 -21.73 -29.38 8.73
C ASN A 280 -23.09 -29.19 8.02
N THR A 281 -23.97 -30.19 8.11
CA THR A 281 -25.30 -30.15 7.48
C THR A 281 -26.29 -29.19 8.16
N ASP A 282 -25.97 -28.71 9.36
CA ASP A 282 -26.77 -27.76 10.14
C ASP A 282 -26.40 -26.29 9.87
N GLY A 283 -25.53 -26.03 8.89
CA GLY A 283 -25.05 -24.70 8.54
C GLY A 283 -23.92 -24.18 9.45
N THR A 284 -23.45 -24.99 10.40
CA THR A 284 -22.25 -24.68 11.18
C THR A 284 -20.98 -25.19 10.49
N GLN A 285 -19.83 -24.82 11.02
CA GLN A 285 -18.54 -25.35 10.60
C GLN A 285 -17.74 -25.80 11.82
N THR A 286 -16.93 -26.84 11.63
CA THR A 286 -15.93 -27.26 12.62
C THR A 286 -14.54 -27.20 12.01
N THR A 287 -13.54 -26.94 12.84
CA THR A 287 -12.14 -26.89 12.43
C THR A 287 -11.28 -27.78 13.32
N SER A 288 -10.29 -28.44 12.74
CA SER A 288 -9.37 -29.33 13.46
C SER A 288 -7.99 -29.38 12.80
N GLY A 289 -7.06 -30.09 13.43
CA GLY A 289 -5.67 -30.21 12.98
C GLY A 289 -4.77 -29.08 13.45
N ALA A 290 -3.50 -29.14 13.03
CA ALA A 290 -2.52 -28.10 13.34
C ALA A 290 -2.85 -26.78 12.60
N TYR A 291 -2.38 -25.66 13.15
CA TYR A 291 -2.39 -24.40 12.42
C TYR A 291 -1.33 -24.43 11.32
N VAL A 292 -1.72 -23.99 10.12
CA VAL A 292 -0.89 -23.89 8.92
C VAL A 292 -0.91 -22.44 8.48
N GLN A 293 0.27 -21.87 8.19
CA GLN A 293 0.38 -20.52 7.65
C GLN A 293 -0.21 -20.47 6.24
N VAL A 294 -1.05 -19.48 5.98
CA VAL A 294 -1.73 -19.30 4.69
C VAL A 294 -1.49 -17.92 4.07
N SER A 295 -0.97 -16.97 4.85
CA SER A 295 -0.56 -15.66 4.38
C SER A 295 0.60 -15.16 5.23
N ARG A 296 1.51 -14.39 4.61
CA ARG A 296 2.54 -13.64 5.30
C ARG A 296 2.93 -12.38 4.51
N LEU A 297 3.44 -11.39 5.24
CA LEU A 297 3.95 -10.17 4.65
C LEU A 297 5.10 -9.60 5.50
N GLY A 298 6.22 -9.27 4.87
CA GLY A 298 7.37 -8.60 5.48
C GLY A 298 7.70 -7.33 4.70
N MET A 299 8.57 -7.41 3.70
CA MET A 299 8.79 -6.28 2.79
C MET A 299 7.55 -6.10 1.89
N PRO A 300 7.10 -4.85 1.68
CA PRO A 300 6.02 -4.53 0.75
C PRO A 300 6.29 -5.10 -0.64
N LEU A 301 5.20 -5.48 -1.31
CA LEU A 301 5.14 -5.97 -2.69
C LEU A 301 6.10 -7.12 -3.07
N THR A 302 6.84 -7.74 -2.13
CA THR A 302 7.63 -8.94 -2.42
C THR A 302 6.74 -10.01 -3.02
N ASN A 303 5.61 -10.30 -2.38
CA ASN A 303 4.68 -11.26 -2.95
C ASN A 303 3.90 -10.70 -4.14
N GLU A 304 3.72 -9.38 -4.23
CA GLU A 304 2.86 -8.78 -5.25
C GLU A 304 3.55 -8.62 -6.62
N VAL A 305 4.70 -7.96 -6.65
CA VAL A 305 5.38 -7.55 -7.90
C VAL A 305 6.74 -8.24 -8.11
N VAL A 306 7.33 -8.80 -7.07
CA VAL A 306 8.63 -9.50 -7.18
C VAL A 306 8.41 -10.99 -7.50
N ASN A 307 7.49 -11.64 -6.78
CA ASN A 307 7.20 -13.05 -7.00
C ASN A 307 6.20 -13.26 -8.14
N PRO A 308 6.48 -14.18 -9.09
CA PRO A 308 5.51 -14.52 -10.12
C PRO A 308 4.32 -15.27 -9.52
N ILE A 309 3.13 -15.12 -10.13
CA ILE A 309 1.85 -15.68 -9.65
C ILE A 309 1.96 -17.15 -9.22
N GLY A 310 2.66 -18.00 -10.00
CA GLY A 310 2.80 -19.43 -9.72
C GLY A 310 3.56 -19.77 -8.42
N ASN A 311 4.28 -18.82 -7.83
CA ASN A 311 5.06 -19.01 -6.62
C ASN A 311 4.37 -18.43 -5.37
N LYS A 312 3.34 -17.59 -5.53
CA LYS A 312 2.83 -16.74 -4.45
C LYS A 312 2.16 -17.53 -3.33
N ASP A 313 1.47 -18.62 -3.65
CA ASP A 313 0.86 -19.51 -2.62
C ASP A 313 1.93 -20.27 -1.82
N GLU A 314 2.96 -20.79 -2.49
CA GLU A 314 4.09 -21.43 -1.81
C GLU A 314 4.82 -20.42 -0.91
N TYR A 315 5.01 -19.21 -1.42
CA TYR A 315 5.60 -18.12 -0.66
C TYR A 315 4.81 -17.85 0.62
N ASN A 316 3.49 -17.70 0.52
CA ASN A 316 2.59 -17.47 1.65
C ASN A 316 2.56 -18.62 2.68
N ALA A 317 2.77 -19.86 2.24
CA ALA A 317 2.78 -21.04 3.10
C ALA A 317 4.08 -21.22 3.91
N ARG A 318 5.14 -20.43 3.63
CA ARG A 318 6.48 -20.58 4.23
C ARG A 318 6.84 -19.40 5.12
N THR A 319 7.69 -19.64 6.12
CA THR A 319 8.26 -18.58 6.95
C THR A 319 9.50 -17.99 6.28
N PRO A 320 9.94 -16.77 6.64
CA PRO A 320 11.20 -16.21 6.17
C PRO A 320 12.42 -17.11 6.42
N TYR A 321 12.35 -18.03 7.38
CA TYR A 321 13.45 -18.92 7.75
C TYR A 321 13.53 -20.21 6.94
N ASN A 322 12.41 -20.64 6.34
CA ASN A 322 12.31 -21.89 5.59
C ASN A 322 11.77 -21.68 4.16
N GLU A 323 11.79 -20.44 3.68
CA GLU A 323 11.36 -20.11 2.34
C GLU A 323 12.27 -20.72 1.28
N ASN A 324 11.70 -20.95 0.10
CA ASN A 324 12.44 -21.49 -1.03
C ASN A 324 13.48 -20.45 -1.46
N ARG A 325 14.77 -20.78 -1.31
CA ARG A 325 15.89 -19.91 -1.72
C ARG A 325 15.85 -19.52 -3.20
N ALA A 326 15.11 -20.26 -4.03
CA ALA A 326 14.86 -19.86 -5.41
C ALA A 326 14.17 -18.49 -5.50
N PHE A 327 13.39 -18.06 -4.49
CA PHE A 327 12.76 -16.74 -4.44
C PHE A 327 13.79 -15.60 -4.41
N ASP A 328 15.00 -15.83 -3.89
CA ASP A 328 16.10 -14.85 -3.98
C ASP A 328 16.41 -14.48 -5.44
N THR A 329 16.15 -15.40 -6.39
CA THR A 329 16.35 -15.18 -7.83
C THR A 329 15.51 -14.02 -8.34
N ASN A 330 14.32 -13.82 -7.76
CA ASN A 330 13.39 -12.76 -8.13
C ASN A 330 13.91 -11.37 -7.76
N PHE A 331 14.89 -11.26 -6.84
CA PHE A 331 15.52 -9.98 -6.50
C PHE A 331 16.78 -9.71 -7.32
N VAL A 332 17.53 -10.74 -7.67
CA VAL A 332 18.84 -10.59 -8.36
C VAL A 332 18.73 -10.49 -9.89
N ASN A 333 17.63 -11.00 -10.46
CA ASN A 333 17.22 -10.86 -11.86
C ASN A 333 15.69 -10.68 -11.92
N PRO A 334 15.14 -9.55 -11.41
CA PRO A 334 13.70 -9.37 -11.27
C PRO A 334 12.99 -9.38 -12.61
N GLU A 335 11.84 -10.04 -12.70
CA GLU A 335 11.01 -10.07 -13.91
C GLU A 335 10.60 -8.64 -14.32
N LEU A 336 10.24 -7.80 -13.35
CA LEU A 336 9.84 -6.41 -13.55
C LEU A 336 10.90 -5.58 -14.31
N SER A 337 12.18 -5.90 -14.16
CA SER A 337 13.25 -5.20 -14.90
C SER A 337 13.22 -5.45 -16.40
N LEU A 338 12.58 -6.52 -16.87
CA LEU A 338 12.46 -6.83 -18.30
C LEU A 338 11.59 -5.81 -19.04
N TYR A 339 10.73 -5.07 -18.33
CA TYR A 339 9.92 -3.95 -18.84
C TYR A 339 10.63 -2.59 -18.72
N MET A 340 11.83 -2.55 -18.13
CA MET A 340 12.64 -1.34 -17.94
C MET A 340 14.00 -1.41 -18.64
N ALA A 341 14.30 -2.53 -19.29
CA ALA A 341 15.52 -2.74 -20.06
C ALA A 341 15.37 -2.16 -21.47
N ASP A 342 16.39 -1.47 -21.98
CA ASP A 342 16.40 -1.01 -23.37
C ASP A 342 16.44 -2.19 -24.36
N ASP A 343 15.75 -2.06 -25.49
CA ASP A 343 15.65 -3.08 -26.54
C ASP A 343 16.90 -3.20 -27.44
N ASN A 344 17.90 -2.34 -27.25
CA ASN A 344 19.14 -2.38 -28.03
C ASN A 344 20.18 -3.34 -27.42
N PRO A 345 20.63 -4.39 -28.15
CA PRO A 345 21.60 -5.36 -27.64
C PRO A 345 22.99 -4.76 -27.39
N VAL A 346 23.74 -5.46 -26.55
CA VAL A 346 25.07 -5.07 -26.07
C VAL A 346 26.11 -5.17 -27.19
N ASN A 347 26.85 -4.09 -27.42
CA ASN A 347 28.22 -4.12 -27.97
C ASN A 347 28.45 -4.91 -29.28
N GLY A 348 27.56 -4.81 -30.27
CA GLY A 348 27.71 -5.54 -31.54
C GLY A 348 27.69 -7.07 -31.42
N ALA A 349 27.37 -7.60 -30.23
CA ALA A 349 27.07 -9.01 -30.03
C ALA A 349 25.59 -9.25 -30.40
N ALA A 350 25.34 -10.43 -30.97
CA ALA A 350 24.05 -10.80 -31.52
C ALA A 350 22.87 -10.55 -30.54
N PRO A 351 21.67 -10.22 -31.04
CA PRO A 351 20.46 -10.22 -30.24
C PRO A 351 20.29 -11.57 -29.52
N LYS A 352 19.51 -11.57 -28.43
CA LYS A 352 19.14 -12.78 -27.68
C LYS A 352 18.79 -13.96 -28.60
N PRO A 353 18.88 -15.21 -28.11
CA PRO A 353 18.51 -16.40 -28.85
C PRO A 353 17.15 -16.22 -29.56
N PRO A 354 16.96 -16.76 -30.78
CA PRO A 354 15.71 -16.61 -31.54
C PRO A 354 14.48 -16.93 -30.68
N GLY A 355 13.61 -15.95 -30.45
CA GLY A 355 12.36 -16.09 -29.70
C GLY A 355 12.20 -15.28 -28.40
N GLN A 356 13.17 -14.44 -28.00
CA GLN A 356 13.03 -13.56 -26.83
C GLN A 356 13.21 -12.08 -27.17
N THR A 357 12.16 -11.29 -26.95
CA THR A 357 12.21 -9.83 -26.85
C THR A 357 12.46 -9.43 -25.38
N TYR A 358 13.10 -8.29 -25.13
CA TYR A 358 12.80 -7.58 -23.87
C TYR A 358 11.45 -6.87 -24.08
N TYR A 359 10.67 -6.69 -23.01
CA TYR A 359 9.37 -6.03 -23.10
C TYR A 359 9.51 -4.50 -22.91
N GLY A 360 10.73 -3.96 -23.05
CA GLY A 360 11.15 -2.67 -22.50
C GLY A 360 10.27 -1.48 -22.91
N GLU A 361 9.92 -1.38 -24.19
CA GLU A 361 8.99 -0.35 -24.68
C GLU A 361 7.53 -0.80 -24.69
N ALA A 362 7.24 -2.07 -24.42
CA ALA A 362 5.89 -2.64 -24.43
C ALA A 362 5.04 -2.16 -23.25
N VAL A 363 5.66 -1.59 -22.21
CA VAL A 363 4.99 -0.94 -21.08
C VAL A 363 5.34 0.56 -21.08
N PRO A 364 4.60 1.40 -21.84
CA PRO A 364 4.91 2.83 -21.95
C PRO A 364 4.94 3.57 -20.62
N GLY A 365 4.19 3.09 -19.62
CA GLY A 365 4.18 3.69 -18.28
C GLY A 365 5.53 3.66 -17.57
N PHE A 366 6.40 2.70 -17.90
CA PHE A 366 7.74 2.57 -17.30
C PHE A 366 8.86 3.18 -18.17
N ASN A 367 8.52 3.95 -19.21
CA ASN A 367 9.51 4.53 -20.13
C ASN A 367 10.57 5.43 -19.48
N LYS A 368 10.28 6.01 -18.32
CA LYS A 368 11.21 6.83 -17.53
C LYS A 368 12.21 6.00 -16.71
N LEU A 369 11.92 4.71 -16.50
CA LEU A 369 12.69 3.82 -15.63
C LEU A 369 13.66 3.00 -16.48
N ARG A 370 14.97 3.12 -16.22
CA ARG A 370 16.01 2.46 -17.03
C ARG A 370 17.13 1.92 -16.18
N ILE A 371 17.62 0.73 -16.49
CA ILE A 371 18.70 0.10 -15.72
C ILE A 371 20.03 0.41 -16.37
N GLN A 372 21.05 0.72 -15.57
CA GLN A 372 22.38 1.05 -16.06
C GLN A 372 22.99 -0.15 -16.79
N SER A 373 23.40 0.05 -18.05
CA SER A 373 24.03 -0.97 -18.89
C SER A 373 25.53 -0.73 -19.13
N LYS A 374 26.00 0.50 -18.85
CA LYS A 374 27.36 0.99 -19.10
C LYS A 374 27.84 1.88 -17.96
N SER A 375 27.38 1.60 -16.73
CA SER A 375 27.71 2.43 -15.58
C SER A 375 29.23 2.59 -15.46
N LEU A 376 29.70 3.84 -15.41
CA LEU A 376 31.12 4.20 -15.27
C LEU A 376 32.03 3.74 -16.42
N ALA A 377 31.49 3.49 -17.62
CA ALA A 377 32.29 3.17 -18.80
C ALA A 377 33.35 4.25 -19.10
N GLY A 378 34.52 3.81 -19.56
CA GLY A 378 35.64 4.71 -19.89
C GLY A 378 36.39 5.32 -18.69
N ARG A 379 36.08 4.94 -17.45
CA ARG A 379 36.83 5.40 -16.26
C ARG A 379 38.08 4.57 -15.99
N THR A 380 39.17 5.25 -15.66
CA THR A 380 40.44 4.62 -15.31
C THR A 380 40.29 3.67 -14.11
N GLY A 381 40.87 2.47 -14.20
CA GLY A 381 40.84 1.48 -13.12
C GLY A 381 39.55 0.66 -13.02
N LEU A 382 38.57 0.90 -13.89
CA LEU A 382 37.32 0.16 -14.03
C LEU A 382 37.25 -0.52 -15.41
N PRO A 383 36.36 -1.52 -15.61
CA PRO A 383 36.19 -2.17 -16.91
C PRO A 383 35.91 -1.14 -18.02
N ALA A 384 36.55 -1.31 -19.19
CA ALA A 384 36.43 -0.34 -20.29
C ALA A 384 34.98 -0.08 -20.73
N ASN A 385 34.15 -1.14 -20.75
CA ASN A 385 32.73 -1.07 -21.12
C ASN A 385 31.80 -0.68 -19.95
N GLY A 386 32.35 -0.41 -18.75
CA GLY A 386 31.57 -0.16 -17.55
C GLY A 386 30.93 -1.43 -16.96
N PHE A 387 29.97 -1.22 -16.06
CA PHE A 387 29.17 -2.28 -15.43
C PHE A 387 27.76 -2.32 -16.01
N ASP A 388 27.30 -3.52 -16.35
CA ASP A 388 25.95 -3.78 -16.86
C ASP A 388 25.12 -4.45 -15.75
N PHE A 389 24.01 -3.83 -15.37
CA PHE A 389 23.12 -4.28 -14.30
C PHE A 389 21.80 -4.89 -14.80
N ARG A 390 21.64 -5.08 -16.11
CA ARG A 390 20.47 -5.74 -16.69
C ARG A 390 20.49 -7.24 -16.44
N ASN A 391 19.32 -7.88 -16.40
CA ASN A 391 19.18 -9.30 -16.10
C ASN A 391 20.17 -10.19 -16.89
N GLY A 392 20.86 -11.09 -16.17
CA GLY A 392 21.85 -12.01 -16.74
C GLY A 392 23.25 -11.41 -16.95
N ALA A 393 23.43 -10.10 -16.79
CA ALA A 393 24.76 -9.48 -16.83
C ALA A 393 25.56 -9.76 -15.55
N ASN A 394 26.86 -9.50 -15.59
CA ASN A 394 27.74 -9.78 -14.46
C ASN A 394 27.76 -8.66 -13.41
N GLY A 395 27.31 -7.44 -13.71
CA GLY A 395 27.37 -6.30 -12.78
C GLY A 395 28.76 -6.17 -12.14
N LEU A 396 28.80 -6.05 -10.81
CA LEU A 396 30.06 -5.96 -10.05
C LEU A 396 30.76 -7.30 -9.78
N SER A 397 30.20 -8.45 -10.19
CA SER A 397 30.87 -9.75 -9.98
C SER A 397 32.19 -9.90 -10.75
N VAL A 398 32.44 -9.02 -11.73
CA VAL A 398 33.70 -8.96 -12.49
C VAL A 398 34.86 -8.32 -11.72
N LEU A 399 34.62 -7.77 -10.53
CA LEU A 399 35.66 -7.14 -9.72
C LEU A 399 36.73 -8.14 -9.30
N THR A 400 37.99 -7.75 -9.46
CA THR A 400 39.13 -8.53 -9.00
C THR A 400 39.23 -8.53 -7.48
N THR A 401 39.98 -9.48 -6.90
CA THR A 401 40.27 -9.52 -5.46
C THR A 401 40.88 -8.22 -4.93
N ALA A 402 41.74 -7.58 -5.70
CA ALA A 402 42.33 -6.29 -5.32
C ALA A 402 41.29 -5.16 -5.28
N GLN A 403 40.35 -5.12 -6.23
CA GLN A 403 39.33 -4.07 -6.30
C GLN A 403 38.28 -4.19 -5.18
N ARG A 404 37.95 -5.40 -4.73
CA ARG A 404 36.99 -5.61 -3.63
C ARG A 404 37.61 -5.50 -2.23
N ALA A 405 38.93 -5.43 -2.11
CA ALA A 405 39.61 -5.34 -0.81
C ALA A 405 39.12 -4.12 -0.01
N GLY A 406 38.80 -4.31 1.27
CA GLY A 406 38.29 -3.24 2.14
C GLY A 406 36.80 -2.91 1.94
N THR A 407 36.07 -3.67 1.12
CA THR A 407 34.62 -3.56 0.96
C THR A 407 33.91 -4.77 1.57
N VAL A 408 32.61 -4.66 1.78
CA VAL A 408 31.73 -5.77 2.18
C VAL A 408 31.80 -6.96 1.22
N PHE A 409 32.19 -6.73 -0.03
CA PHE A 409 32.34 -7.80 -1.02
C PHE A 409 33.52 -8.74 -0.77
N ALA A 410 34.49 -8.34 0.07
CA ALA A 410 35.58 -9.19 0.50
C ALA A 410 35.22 -10.06 1.73
N ASP A 411 34.06 -9.82 2.34
CA ASP A 411 33.59 -10.62 3.48
C ASP A 411 33.33 -12.08 3.05
N PRO A 412 33.80 -13.08 3.81
CA PRO A 412 33.66 -14.48 3.44
C PRO A 412 32.21 -14.99 3.52
N THR A 413 31.34 -14.32 4.26
CA THR A 413 29.93 -14.67 4.43
C THR A 413 29.04 -13.89 3.46
N TYR A 414 29.19 -12.56 3.38
CA TYR A 414 28.33 -11.72 2.54
C TYR A 414 28.85 -11.53 1.13
N GLY A 415 30.16 -11.58 0.90
CA GLY A 415 30.75 -11.46 -0.43
C GLY A 415 30.12 -12.42 -1.44
N PRO A 416 30.00 -13.73 -1.14
CA PRO A 416 29.34 -14.69 -2.02
C PRO A 416 27.84 -14.44 -2.26
N ILE A 417 27.15 -13.78 -1.31
CA ILE A 417 25.72 -13.41 -1.44
C ILE A 417 25.58 -12.17 -2.33
N LEU A 418 26.46 -11.20 -2.16
CA LEU A 418 26.35 -9.89 -2.82
C LEU A 418 27.01 -9.84 -4.19
N LEU A 419 28.04 -10.64 -4.46
CA LEU A 419 28.69 -10.74 -5.76
C LEU A 419 28.39 -12.08 -6.43
N GLN A 420 27.32 -12.11 -7.22
CA GLN A 420 26.92 -13.30 -7.96
C GLN A 420 27.03 -13.08 -9.49
N ALA A 421 27.72 -13.98 -10.18
CA ALA A 421 27.83 -13.93 -11.64
C ALA A 421 26.47 -14.16 -12.32
N GLY A 422 26.19 -13.41 -13.39
CA GLY A 422 24.89 -13.43 -14.09
C GLY A 422 23.69 -12.94 -13.27
N LYS A 423 23.93 -12.30 -12.12
CA LYS A 423 22.93 -11.90 -11.12
C LYS A 423 23.23 -10.49 -10.60
N PRO A 424 23.17 -9.48 -11.47
CA PRO A 424 23.78 -8.18 -11.20
C PRO A 424 23.07 -7.41 -10.10
N ARG A 425 21.78 -7.68 -9.84
CA ARG A 425 21.01 -7.01 -8.78
C ARG A 425 21.22 -7.62 -7.39
N SER A 426 22.16 -8.56 -7.25
CA SER A 426 22.61 -9.06 -5.94
C SER A 426 23.33 -8.00 -5.10
N VAL A 427 23.80 -6.92 -5.72
CA VAL A 427 24.50 -5.84 -5.00
C VAL A 427 23.59 -4.75 -4.48
N ASP A 428 22.35 -4.63 -4.95
CA ASP A 428 21.45 -3.52 -4.59
C ASP A 428 20.06 -4.01 -4.13
N LEU A 429 19.30 -4.70 -4.98
CA LEU A 429 17.94 -5.14 -4.64
C LEU A 429 17.94 -6.25 -3.59
N LEU A 430 18.79 -7.26 -3.75
CA LEU A 430 18.86 -8.34 -2.76
C LEU A 430 19.15 -7.80 -1.35
N PRO A 431 20.22 -7.01 -1.10
CA PRO A 431 20.50 -6.55 0.25
C PRO A 431 19.46 -5.54 0.76
N ILE A 432 18.99 -4.60 -0.06
CA ILE A 432 18.04 -3.58 0.41
C ILE A 432 16.70 -4.18 0.85
N PHE A 433 16.26 -5.29 0.23
CA PHE A 433 15.00 -5.97 0.56
C PHE A 433 15.15 -7.19 1.48
N GLN A 434 16.23 -8.00 1.38
CA GLN A 434 16.31 -9.28 2.11
C GLN A 434 17.19 -9.26 3.36
N THR A 435 18.30 -8.52 3.38
CA THR A 435 19.25 -8.53 4.52
C THR A 435 19.33 -7.19 5.25
N GLY A 436 18.72 -6.14 4.70
CA GLY A 436 19.13 -4.79 5.00
C GLY A 436 20.54 -4.49 4.48
N VAL A 437 20.92 -3.22 4.56
CA VAL A 437 22.18 -2.70 4.02
C VAL A 437 23.10 -2.31 5.18
N PRO A 438 24.33 -2.84 5.24
CA PRO A 438 25.31 -2.41 6.22
C PRO A 438 25.90 -1.05 5.83
N ASN A 439 26.22 -0.21 6.81
CA ASN A 439 26.97 1.03 6.55
C ASN A 439 28.48 0.74 6.34
N LEU A 440 28.82 0.01 5.28
CA LEU A 440 30.19 -0.36 4.88
C LEU A 440 30.37 -0.07 3.40
N ALA A 441 31.61 0.13 2.93
CA ALA A 441 31.84 0.30 1.49
C ALA A 441 31.38 -0.96 0.72
N PRO A 442 30.65 -0.80 -0.42
CA PRO A 442 30.33 0.44 -1.11
C PRO A 442 28.98 1.08 -0.74
N TYR A 443 28.27 0.60 0.27
CA TYR A 443 26.89 1.00 0.60
C TYR A 443 26.70 2.40 1.22
N GLN A 444 27.79 3.15 1.37
CA GLN A 444 27.75 4.56 1.74
C GLN A 444 27.38 5.44 0.53
N LEU A 445 26.77 6.59 0.76
CA LEU A 445 26.38 7.52 -0.31
C LEU A 445 27.61 7.96 -1.12
N ALA A 446 27.40 8.26 -2.40
CA ALA A 446 28.46 8.66 -3.32
C ALA A 446 29.23 9.93 -2.90
N THR A 447 28.67 10.76 -2.02
CA THR A 447 29.33 11.94 -1.44
C THR A 447 30.68 11.57 -0.82
N GLY A 448 31.76 12.19 -1.31
CA GLY A 448 33.14 11.96 -0.86
C GLY A 448 33.87 10.77 -1.50
N LYS A 449 33.21 10.00 -2.37
CA LYS A 449 33.83 8.85 -3.07
C LYS A 449 34.79 9.24 -4.21
N ASN A 450 34.81 10.51 -4.61
CA ASN A 450 35.68 11.05 -5.67
C ASN A 450 35.65 10.24 -6.98
N GLY A 451 34.46 9.75 -7.36
CA GLY A 451 34.25 8.98 -8.58
C GLY A 451 34.56 7.48 -8.52
N ASN A 452 35.05 6.97 -7.38
CA ASN A 452 35.24 5.54 -7.13
C ASN A 452 34.06 4.96 -6.31
N PRO A 453 33.12 4.21 -6.90
CA PRO A 453 31.95 3.68 -6.18
C PRO A 453 32.33 2.70 -5.05
N LEU A 454 33.52 2.10 -5.10
CA LEU A 454 34.02 1.14 -4.11
C LEU A 454 34.69 1.82 -2.90
N ALA A 455 34.96 3.13 -2.98
CA ALA A 455 35.53 3.88 -1.87
C ALA A 455 34.48 4.09 -0.76
N ALA A 456 34.99 4.37 0.45
CA ALA A 456 34.17 4.90 1.53
C ALA A 456 33.56 6.24 1.10
N GLY A 457 32.29 6.40 1.39
CA GLY A 457 31.51 7.61 1.11
C GLY A 457 30.93 8.18 2.40
N LYS A 458 29.87 8.98 2.26
CA LYS A 458 29.16 9.52 3.41
C LYS A 458 28.35 8.40 4.09
N PRO A 459 28.53 8.17 5.41
CA PRO A 459 27.68 7.26 6.16
C PRO A 459 26.19 7.61 6.03
N PHE A 460 25.35 6.60 5.86
CA PHE A 460 23.93 6.81 5.53
C PHE A 460 23.05 5.76 6.21
N ILE A 461 22.69 4.68 5.53
CA ILE A 461 21.80 3.65 6.06
C ILE A 461 22.57 2.59 6.85
N ASN A 462 22.02 2.17 7.99
CA ASN A 462 22.35 0.88 8.60
C ASN A 462 21.07 0.20 9.10
N ASN A 463 20.39 -0.57 8.26
CA ASN A 463 19.27 -1.42 8.68
C ASN A 463 19.65 -2.91 8.56
N PHE A 464 20.94 -3.19 8.71
CA PHE A 464 21.50 -4.52 8.49
C PHE A 464 21.16 -5.48 9.62
N LEU A 465 20.40 -6.51 9.28
CA LEU A 465 20.13 -7.64 10.14
C LEU A 465 20.41 -8.89 9.29
N PRO A 466 21.53 -9.59 9.48
CA PRO A 466 22.06 -10.50 8.48
C PRO A 466 21.35 -11.87 8.36
N THR A 467 20.03 -11.86 8.42
CA THR A 467 19.18 -12.97 8.04
C THR A 467 18.72 -12.76 6.60
N LEU A 468 18.73 -13.82 5.80
CA LEU A 468 18.05 -13.82 4.52
C LEU A 468 16.62 -14.27 4.75
N GLY A 469 15.65 -13.41 4.47
CA GLY A 469 14.24 -13.69 4.66
C GLY A 469 13.43 -12.41 4.58
N ASP A 470 12.24 -12.52 3.99
CA ASP A 470 11.33 -11.39 3.84
C ASP A 470 10.87 -10.83 5.19
N MET A 471 11.41 -9.67 5.55
CA MET A 471 11.07 -8.93 6.76
C MET A 471 11.34 -7.46 6.53
N LEU A 472 10.44 -6.61 6.98
CA LEU A 472 10.64 -5.16 7.01
C LEU A 472 11.74 -4.81 8.03
N ARG A 473 12.83 -4.18 7.58
CA ARG A 473 14.01 -3.88 8.41
C ARG A 473 14.00 -2.45 8.92
N LEU A 474 13.89 -2.29 10.23
CA LEU A 474 13.86 -0.99 10.88
C LEU A 474 15.08 -0.81 11.78
N ASN A 475 15.80 0.28 11.57
CA ASN A 475 16.75 0.83 12.52
C ASN A 475 16.04 1.79 13.47
N MET A 476 15.86 1.35 14.72
CA MET A 476 15.17 2.08 15.78
C MET A 476 15.97 3.30 16.30
N ALA A 477 17.27 3.40 16.00
CA ALA A 477 18.10 4.53 16.41
C ALA A 477 17.92 5.77 15.51
N VAL A 478 17.38 5.60 14.29
CA VAL A 478 17.14 6.71 13.36
C VAL A 478 16.03 7.62 13.92
N PRO A 479 16.24 8.94 14.03
CA PRO A 479 15.20 9.87 14.49
C PRO A 479 14.12 10.05 13.42
N THR A 480 12.91 10.40 13.85
CA THR A 480 11.79 10.63 12.94
C THR A 480 11.93 11.96 12.20
N THR A 481 11.46 11.99 10.95
CA THR A 481 11.29 13.22 10.20
C THR A 481 9.92 13.81 10.51
N PRO A 482 9.82 15.05 11.02
CA PRO A 482 8.52 15.64 11.32
C PRO A 482 7.63 15.67 10.07
N ARG A 483 6.40 15.15 10.18
CA ARG A 483 5.46 15.03 9.05
C ARG A 483 5.00 16.37 8.48
N ASN A 484 5.18 17.45 9.24
CA ASN A 484 4.91 18.83 8.83
C ASN A 484 6.18 19.58 8.36
N SER A 485 7.32 18.92 8.28
CA SER A 485 8.56 19.51 7.76
C SER A 485 8.44 19.75 6.26
N ALA A 486 9.04 20.85 5.77
CA ALA A 486 9.18 21.09 4.34
C ALA A 486 10.11 20.06 3.65
N ASP A 487 10.99 19.42 4.42
CA ASP A 487 11.87 18.36 3.92
C ASP A 487 11.19 16.96 3.94
N PHE A 488 9.99 16.82 4.49
CA PHE A 488 9.30 15.52 4.52
C PHE A 488 8.90 15.08 3.11
N SER A 489 9.13 13.82 2.78
CA SER A 489 8.75 13.21 1.50
C SER A 489 8.26 11.78 1.70
N SER A 490 7.27 11.35 0.90
CA SER A 490 6.79 9.97 0.82
C SER A 490 7.79 9.02 0.15
N GLU A 491 8.88 9.52 -0.44
CA GLU A 491 9.92 8.69 -1.08
C GLU A 491 10.95 8.12 -0.09
N GLY A 492 10.76 8.30 1.22
CA GLY A 492 11.59 7.68 2.27
C GLY A 492 13.10 7.87 2.07
N LEU A 493 13.84 6.76 2.09
CA LEU A 493 15.30 6.80 1.93
C LEU A 493 15.76 7.34 0.58
N LEU A 494 14.96 7.26 -0.48
CA LEU A 494 15.31 7.86 -1.76
C LEU A 494 15.40 9.39 -1.63
N ALA A 495 14.42 10.03 -0.99
CA ALA A 495 14.49 11.47 -0.72
C ALA A 495 15.70 11.84 0.14
N ALA A 496 16.02 11.03 1.16
CA ALA A 496 17.19 11.21 1.99
C ALA A 496 18.50 11.09 1.17
N ALA A 497 18.59 10.15 0.24
CA ALA A 497 19.73 9.99 -0.65
C ALA A 497 19.88 11.19 -1.60
N VAL A 498 18.78 11.67 -2.19
CA VAL A 498 18.78 12.88 -3.04
C VAL A 498 19.32 14.08 -2.26
N LEU A 499 18.83 14.32 -1.04
CA LEU A 499 19.34 15.39 -0.18
C LEU A 499 20.84 15.20 0.12
N GLY A 500 21.25 13.99 0.49
CA GLY A 500 22.65 13.65 0.79
C GLY A 500 23.62 13.80 -0.38
N LEU A 501 23.12 13.81 -1.62
CA LEU A 501 23.92 13.93 -2.85
C LEU A 501 23.85 15.33 -3.48
N THR A 502 22.72 16.04 -3.33
CA THR A 502 22.45 17.27 -4.09
C THR A 502 22.33 18.54 -3.24
N ASP A 503 21.99 18.41 -1.95
CA ASP A 503 21.76 19.56 -1.06
C ASP A 503 23.05 19.93 -0.31
N ALA A 504 23.45 21.20 -0.39
CA ALA A 504 24.66 21.75 0.25
C ALA A 504 24.73 21.50 1.77
N ARG A 505 23.58 21.35 2.45
CA ARG A 505 23.49 21.01 3.87
C ARG A 505 24.10 19.65 4.19
N PHE A 506 24.06 18.72 3.23
CA PHE A 506 24.37 17.31 3.46
C PHE A 506 25.45 16.73 2.52
N ASN A 507 25.68 17.34 1.35
CA ASN A 507 26.59 16.81 0.32
C ASN A 507 28.02 17.38 0.37
N THR A 508 28.32 18.29 1.29
CA THR A 508 29.62 18.98 1.36
C THR A 508 30.67 18.25 2.20
N THR A 509 30.26 17.26 3.01
CA THR A 509 31.14 16.51 3.91
C THR A 509 30.81 15.02 3.95
N THR A 510 31.78 14.21 4.35
CA THR A 510 31.63 12.77 4.60
C THR A 510 31.23 12.44 6.04
N THR A 511 30.96 13.43 6.88
CA THR A 511 30.57 13.18 8.27
C THR A 511 29.17 12.57 8.34
N LEU A 512 28.95 11.69 9.31
CA LEU A 512 27.60 11.19 9.62
C LEU A 512 26.68 12.37 9.97
N GLN A 513 25.50 12.40 9.37
CA GLN A 513 24.47 13.41 9.63
C GLN A 513 23.10 12.73 9.67
N ALA A 514 22.18 13.29 10.46
CA ALA A 514 20.77 12.96 10.36
C ALA A 514 20.18 13.70 9.15
N ILE A 515 19.96 12.99 8.05
CA ILE A 515 19.33 13.52 6.84
C ILE A 515 17.82 13.28 6.95
N PRO A 516 16.95 14.25 6.60
CA PRO A 516 15.51 14.02 6.56
C PRO A 516 15.13 12.80 5.71
N ASN A 517 14.09 12.10 6.14
CA ASN A 517 13.50 10.87 5.57
C ASN A 517 14.32 9.58 5.71
N MET A 518 15.40 9.58 6.48
CA MET A 518 16.09 8.33 6.83
C MET A 518 15.23 7.36 7.64
N ASP A 519 14.13 7.83 8.24
CA ASP A 519 13.11 7.04 8.94
C ASP A 519 12.03 6.44 8.03
N GLY A 520 12.16 6.60 6.71
CA GLY A 520 11.23 6.07 5.72
C GLY A 520 11.73 4.83 5.00
N PHE A 521 10.82 4.23 4.23
CA PHE A 521 11.07 3.00 3.48
C PHE A 521 12.32 3.08 2.58
N PRO A 522 13.15 2.01 2.50
CA PRO A 522 13.06 0.71 3.20
C PRO A 522 13.77 0.63 4.57
N ASN A 523 13.95 1.72 5.30
CA ASN A 523 14.33 1.68 6.73
C ASN A 523 13.06 1.73 7.60
N GLY A 524 12.43 0.57 7.77
CA GLY A 524 11.05 0.48 8.20
C GLY A 524 10.10 0.89 7.07
N ARG A 525 8.85 1.19 7.42
CA ARG A 525 7.83 1.72 6.51
C ARG A 525 6.88 2.59 7.32
N ARG A 526 6.74 3.85 6.91
CA ARG A 526 5.77 4.81 7.44
C ARG A 526 4.45 4.65 6.68
N LEU A 527 3.33 5.07 7.28
CA LEU A 527 2.03 5.05 6.60
C LEU A 527 2.00 5.96 5.36
N GLU A 528 2.85 6.98 5.33
CA GLU A 528 2.96 7.94 4.25
C GLU A 528 3.89 7.51 3.09
N ASP A 529 4.62 6.39 3.22
CA ASP A 529 5.61 6.00 2.22
C ASP A 529 4.94 5.46 0.94
N ASP A 530 5.28 6.04 -0.21
CA ASP A 530 4.84 5.59 -1.54
C ASP A 530 5.71 4.41 -1.99
N VAL A 531 5.46 3.25 -1.38
CA VAL A 531 6.29 2.05 -1.57
C VAL A 531 6.28 1.58 -3.03
N VAL A 532 5.17 1.72 -3.76
CA VAL A 532 5.09 1.32 -5.17
C VAL A 532 6.02 2.17 -6.03
N ARG A 533 6.02 3.50 -5.85
CA ARG A 533 6.93 4.39 -6.56
C ARG A 533 8.38 4.11 -6.20
N ILE A 534 8.69 4.01 -4.90
CA ILE A 534 10.07 3.78 -4.41
C ILE A 534 10.63 2.49 -5.02
N GLU A 535 9.85 1.41 -5.02
CA GLU A 535 10.30 0.12 -5.53
C GLU A 535 10.47 0.11 -7.04
N LEU A 536 9.56 0.74 -7.80
CA LEU A 536 9.72 0.91 -9.24
C LEU A 536 10.99 1.71 -9.57
N GLN A 537 11.30 2.76 -8.82
CA GLN A 537 12.55 3.53 -8.97
C GLN A 537 13.78 2.70 -8.55
N ALA A 538 13.67 1.87 -7.52
CA ALA A 538 14.72 0.94 -7.09
C ALA A 538 15.02 -0.09 -8.17
N VAL A 539 14.01 -0.76 -8.73
CA VAL A 539 14.16 -1.66 -9.88
C VAL A 539 14.71 -0.90 -11.08
N GLY A 540 14.30 0.35 -11.28
CA GLY A 540 14.86 1.29 -12.25
C GLY A 540 16.30 1.74 -11.96
N GLY A 541 17.00 1.20 -10.96
CA GLY A 541 18.44 1.38 -10.76
C GLY A 541 18.84 2.54 -9.84
N VAL A 542 17.90 3.23 -9.18
CA VAL A 542 18.23 4.42 -8.37
C VAL A 542 19.12 4.09 -7.16
N VAL A 543 19.00 2.87 -6.60
CA VAL A 543 19.85 2.40 -5.50
C VAL A 543 21.31 2.35 -5.94
N LEU A 544 21.61 1.83 -7.13
CA LEU A 544 22.96 1.81 -7.71
C LEU A 544 23.54 3.23 -7.84
N ALA A 545 22.73 4.17 -8.37
CA ALA A 545 23.14 5.56 -8.50
C ALA A 545 23.47 6.20 -7.15
N SER A 546 22.71 5.88 -6.09
CA SER A 546 23.00 6.40 -4.74
C SER A 546 24.40 6.02 -4.22
N LEU A 547 24.94 4.88 -4.69
CA LEU A 547 26.28 4.38 -4.35
C LEU A 547 27.39 4.92 -5.27
N GLY A 548 27.04 5.70 -6.29
CA GLY A 548 27.97 6.23 -7.29
C GLY A 548 28.13 5.37 -8.54
N LEU A 549 27.24 4.38 -8.74
CA LEU A 549 27.11 3.62 -9.99
C LEU A 549 26.09 4.35 -10.88
N TRP A 550 26.56 5.43 -11.49
CA TRP A 550 25.73 6.38 -12.23
C TRP A 550 25.15 5.79 -13.53
N TYR A 551 24.11 6.46 -14.04
CA TYR A 551 23.43 6.14 -15.29
C TYR A 551 24.33 6.34 -16.52
N ASP A 552 23.92 5.73 -17.63
CA ASP A 552 24.79 5.51 -18.80
C ASP A 552 25.16 6.82 -19.52
N ASP A 553 24.36 7.87 -19.36
CA ASP A 553 24.62 9.21 -19.88
C ASP A 553 25.56 10.05 -18.99
N PHE A 554 26.03 9.51 -17.85
CA PHE A 554 27.07 10.12 -17.04
C PHE A 554 28.47 9.75 -17.55
N GLY A 555 28.86 10.39 -18.66
CA GLY A 555 30.15 10.17 -19.31
C GLY A 555 31.36 10.68 -18.51
N PRO A 556 32.61 10.37 -18.95
CA PRO A 556 33.84 10.75 -18.24
C PRO A 556 34.05 12.26 -18.04
N ALA A 557 33.44 13.10 -18.88
CA ALA A 557 33.52 14.55 -18.79
C ALA A 557 32.39 15.19 -17.97
N ALA A 558 31.38 14.41 -17.55
CA ALA A 558 30.23 14.93 -16.81
C ALA A 558 30.60 15.19 -15.35
N THR A 559 30.18 16.34 -14.82
CA THR A 559 30.45 16.77 -13.44
C THR A 559 29.23 16.67 -12.54
N ASN A 560 28.02 16.73 -13.10
CA ASN A 560 26.76 16.55 -12.38
C ASN A 560 26.19 15.14 -12.65
N PRO A 561 26.03 14.29 -11.62
CA PRO A 561 25.47 12.96 -11.79
C PRO A 561 23.95 12.94 -12.06
N VAL A 562 23.24 14.04 -11.81
CA VAL A 562 21.81 14.18 -12.14
C VAL A 562 21.65 14.49 -13.63
N THR A 563 21.95 13.48 -14.44
CA THR A 563 21.78 13.48 -15.89
C THR A 563 20.31 13.31 -16.28
N PRO A 564 19.93 13.51 -17.56
CA PRO A 564 18.56 13.27 -18.02
C PRO A 564 18.00 11.89 -17.65
N GLN A 565 18.80 10.81 -17.74
CA GLN A 565 18.34 9.48 -17.34
C GLN A 565 18.05 9.39 -15.84
N LEU A 566 18.96 9.83 -14.97
CA LEU A 566 18.71 9.82 -13.53
C LEU A 566 17.52 10.73 -13.18
N ASN A 567 17.42 11.90 -13.81
CA ASN A 567 16.31 12.83 -13.59
C ASN A 567 14.95 12.22 -13.99
N ASN A 568 14.89 11.41 -15.05
CA ASN A 568 13.66 10.69 -15.41
C ASN A 568 13.22 9.73 -14.31
N VAL A 569 14.15 9.02 -13.68
CA VAL A 569 13.86 8.11 -12.56
C VAL A 569 13.45 8.90 -11.31
N LEU A 570 14.19 9.95 -10.95
CA LEU A 570 13.88 10.78 -9.78
C LEU A 570 12.52 11.51 -9.90
N THR A 571 12.09 11.83 -11.12
CA THR A 571 10.81 12.52 -11.41
C THR A 571 9.70 11.56 -11.87
N PHE A 572 9.91 10.24 -11.72
CA PHE A 572 8.89 9.24 -11.97
C PHE A 572 7.76 9.35 -10.93
N THR A 573 6.53 9.11 -11.34
CA THR A 573 5.36 9.12 -10.44
C THR A 573 4.33 8.10 -10.93
N THR A 574 3.65 7.46 -9.98
CA THR A 574 2.50 6.58 -10.21
C THR A 574 1.18 7.36 -10.33
N GLY A 575 1.18 8.66 -9.99
CA GLY A 575 0.02 9.54 -10.02
C GLY A 575 -0.78 9.59 -8.72
N ILE A 576 -0.64 8.60 -7.83
CA ILE A 576 -1.23 8.57 -6.48
C ILE A 576 -0.08 8.49 -5.47
N GLU A 577 0.18 9.59 -4.76
CA GLU A 577 1.38 9.74 -3.94
C GLU A 577 1.06 9.94 -2.44
N ARG A 578 -0.20 9.80 -2.07
CA ARG A 578 -0.69 9.89 -0.69
C ARG A 578 -2.04 9.20 -0.56
N ASN A 579 -2.37 8.85 0.68
CA ASN A 579 -3.67 8.34 1.06
C ASN A 579 -4.81 9.33 0.70
N ASP A 580 -6.00 8.80 0.45
CA ASP A 580 -7.22 9.52 0.10
C ASP A 580 -7.75 10.43 1.24
N THR A 581 -7.30 10.18 2.46
CA THR A 581 -7.65 10.92 3.67
C THR A 581 -6.44 11.31 4.50
N THR A 582 -6.69 12.13 5.52
CA THR A 582 -5.64 12.61 6.43
C THR A 582 -5.39 11.58 7.52
N LEU A 583 -4.16 11.11 7.66
CA LEU A 583 -3.73 10.26 8.77
C LEU A 583 -3.84 11.00 10.12
N ARG A 584 -4.06 10.24 11.19
CA ARG A 584 -4.22 10.80 12.55
C ARG A 584 -2.87 11.17 13.14
N ALA A 585 -2.85 12.18 13.99
CA ALA A 585 -1.63 12.66 14.67
C ALA A 585 -1.23 11.83 15.91
N ALA A 586 -1.95 10.75 16.21
CA ALA A 586 -1.70 9.89 17.37
C ALA A 586 -2.02 8.44 17.06
N PHE A 587 -1.40 7.53 17.80
CA PHE A 587 -1.63 6.08 17.72
C PHE A 587 -3.14 5.74 17.63
N PRO A 588 -3.56 4.89 16.68
CA PRO A 588 -2.75 4.04 15.80
C PRO A 588 -2.33 4.73 14.47
N TYR A 589 -2.43 6.05 14.36
CA TYR A 589 -2.04 6.89 13.21
C TYR A 589 -2.86 6.70 11.92
N MET A 590 -3.47 5.54 11.69
CA MET A 590 -4.46 5.35 10.62
C MET A 590 -5.74 6.16 10.88
N GLN A 591 -6.43 6.56 9.81
CA GLN A 591 -7.70 7.29 9.91
C GLN A 591 -8.84 6.36 10.36
N LEU A 592 -9.88 6.97 10.96
CA LEU A 592 -11.12 6.29 11.27
C LEU A 592 -11.69 5.64 10.00
N PRO A 593 -12.27 4.43 10.10
CA PRO A 593 -12.93 3.78 9.00
C PRO A 593 -14.05 4.67 8.47
N TRP A 594 -14.15 4.70 7.15
CA TRP A 594 -15.22 5.34 6.44
C TRP A 594 -16.58 4.82 6.91
N SER A 595 -17.55 5.73 6.99
CA SER A 595 -18.91 5.39 7.41
C SER A 595 -19.73 4.81 6.26
N GLY A 596 -20.54 3.79 6.53
CA GLY A 596 -21.50 3.24 5.57
C GLY A 596 -22.56 4.21 5.06
N THR A 597 -22.64 5.41 5.63
CA THR A 597 -23.54 6.47 5.16
C THR A 597 -22.83 7.60 4.39
N LYS A 598 -21.49 7.58 4.31
CA LYS A 598 -20.70 8.69 3.77
C LYS A 598 -19.68 8.30 2.68
N ALA A 599 -19.27 7.04 2.64
CA ALA A 599 -18.08 6.65 1.88
C ALA A 599 -18.28 6.48 0.37
N GLN A 600 -19.48 6.17 -0.09
CA GLN A 600 -19.72 5.88 -1.49
C GLN A 600 -21.02 6.54 -1.92
N PRO A 601 -20.98 7.71 -2.60
CA PRO A 601 -21.98 7.97 -3.60
C PRO A 601 -21.77 6.89 -4.66
N THR A 602 -22.55 5.81 -4.63
CA THR A 602 -22.68 4.98 -5.81
C THR A 602 -23.24 5.90 -6.90
N VAL A 603 -22.34 6.45 -7.71
CA VAL A 603 -22.69 6.91 -9.04
C VAL A 603 -23.17 5.65 -9.72
N THR A 604 -24.47 5.41 -9.72
CA THR A 604 -25.08 4.66 -10.80
C THR A 604 -24.77 5.46 -12.05
N SER A 605 -23.59 5.20 -12.62
CA SER A 605 -23.31 5.61 -13.99
C SER A 605 -24.31 4.83 -14.82
N GLN A 606 -25.50 5.39 -15.06
CA GLN A 606 -26.15 5.16 -16.33
C GLN A 606 -25.16 5.66 -17.37
N ARG A 607 -24.28 4.76 -17.81
CA ARG A 607 -23.53 4.95 -19.04
C ARG A 607 -24.57 4.95 -20.15
N GLY A 608 -24.99 6.15 -20.55
CA GLY A 608 -25.53 6.36 -21.87
C GLY A 608 -24.48 5.89 -22.87
N SER A 609 -24.89 5.01 -23.78
CA SER A 609 -24.03 4.46 -24.82
C SER A 609 -23.47 5.56 -25.73
N SER A 610 -22.17 5.48 -26.02
CA SER A 610 -21.34 6.48 -26.70
C SER A 610 -21.58 6.62 -28.22
N ALA A 611 -22.79 6.37 -28.71
CA ALA A 611 -23.08 6.53 -30.15
C ALA A 611 -23.36 8.00 -30.57
N LEU A 612 -23.44 8.96 -29.62
CA LEU A 612 -23.94 10.32 -29.88
C LEU A 612 -23.09 11.48 -29.30
N GLY A 613 -21.82 11.27 -28.92
CA GLY A 613 -20.89 12.38 -28.66
C GLY A 613 -21.17 13.27 -27.44
N LEU A 614 -21.66 12.71 -26.32
CA LEU A 614 -21.83 13.45 -25.06
C LEU A 614 -20.71 13.11 -24.07
N GLN A 615 -19.89 14.11 -23.72
CA GLN A 615 -18.87 14.03 -22.67
C GLN A 615 -19.49 13.69 -21.30
N SER A 616 -18.81 12.87 -20.50
CA SER A 616 -19.12 12.67 -19.09
C SER A 616 -19.02 13.99 -18.33
N SER A 617 -20.07 14.39 -17.60
CA SER A 617 -20.05 15.66 -16.86
C SER A 617 -19.06 15.65 -15.68
N PRO A 618 -18.35 16.77 -15.42
CA PRO A 618 -17.25 16.87 -14.44
C PRO A 618 -17.68 17.09 -12.98
N VAL A 619 -18.96 16.94 -12.64
CA VAL A 619 -19.52 17.16 -11.28
C VAL A 619 -20.64 16.17 -11.04
N ALA A 620 -20.61 15.49 -9.89
CA ALA A 620 -21.66 14.57 -9.45
C ALA A 620 -22.25 15.06 -8.13
N ILE A 621 -23.57 15.19 -8.05
CA ILE A 621 -24.27 15.52 -6.80
C ILE A 621 -24.82 14.23 -6.20
N GLY A 622 -24.23 13.84 -5.08
CA GLY A 622 -24.67 12.73 -4.26
C GLY A 622 -25.85 13.13 -3.40
N GLN A 623 -27.06 13.14 -3.96
CA GLN A 623 -28.32 13.20 -3.19
C GLN A 623 -28.48 14.44 -2.28
N ASN A 624 -29.62 14.50 -1.59
CA ASN A 624 -29.87 15.43 -0.51
C ASN A 624 -30.39 14.67 0.72
N TYR A 625 -29.95 15.05 1.92
CA TYR A 625 -30.42 14.44 3.17
C TYR A 625 -30.66 15.49 4.27
N PRO A 626 -31.80 15.43 5.00
CA PRO A 626 -32.90 14.48 4.82
C PRO A 626 -33.70 14.74 3.53
N ASN A 627 -34.36 13.70 3.02
CA ASN A 627 -35.35 13.76 1.94
C ASN A 627 -36.37 12.61 2.13
N PRO A 628 -37.62 12.86 2.53
CA PRO A 628 -38.25 14.18 2.70
C PRO A 628 -37.60 15.04 3.80
N PHE A 629 -37.74 16.37 3.71
CA PHE A 629 -37.23 17.33 4.67
C PHE A 629 -38.29 18.34 5.11
N ASN A 630 -38.14 18.88 6.31
CA ASN A 630 -38.92 20.00 6.82
C ASN A 630 -38.05 21.28 6.78
N GLU A 631 -37.49 21.73 7.90
CA GLU A 631 -36.80 23.04 7.96
C GLU A 631 -35.51 23.19 7.11
N ARG A 632 -34.83 22.06 6.81
CA ARG A 632 -33.57 22.07 6.04
C ARG A 632 -33.26 20.72 5.39
N THR A 633 -32.53 20.76 4.28
CA THR A 633 -31.86 19.60 3.67
C THR A 633 -30.42 19.95 3.34
N THR A 634 -29.53 18.96 3.39
CA THR A 634 -28.13 19.12 2.99
C THR A 634 -27.93 18.49 1.62
N PHE A 635 -27.47 19.27 0.65
CA PHE A 635 -26.99 18.77 -0.64
C PHE A 635 -25.55 18.33 -0.50
N HIS A 636 -25.28 17.07 -0.82
CA HIS A 636 -23.92 16.53 -0.85
C HIS A 636 -23.47 16.40 -2.30
N TYR A 637 -22.33 16.99 -2.66
CA TYR A 637 -21.83 16.96 -4.04
C TYR A 637 -20.31 16.92 -4.13
N GLU A 638 -19.84 16.30 -5.20
CA GLU A 638 -18.44 16.18 -5.56
C GLU A 638 -18.15 16.95 -6.85
N VAL A 639 -17.09 17.74 -6.80
CA VAL A 639 -16.57 18.51 -7.91
C VAL A 639 -15.26 17.86 -8.35
N ALA A 640 -15.24 17.22 -9.52
CA ALA A 640 -14.03 16.53 -9.99
C ALA A 640 -13.00 17.50 -10.60
N LYS A 641 -13.47 18.62 -11.17
CA LYS A 641 -12.62 19.69 -11.69
C LYS A 641 -13.10 21.04 -11.18
N ALA A 642 -12.15 21.87 -10.76
CA ALA A 642 -12.45 23.22 -10.28
C ALA A 642 -13.23 24.03 -11.34
N GLY A 643 -14.24 24.78 -10.88
CA GLY A 643 -15.04 25.65 -11.73
C GLY A 643 -16.34 26.12 -11.07
N PRO A 644 -17.08 27.01 -11.76
CA PRO A 644 -18.28 27.61 -11.20
C PRO A 644 -19.49 26.68 -11.31
N LEU A 645 -20.29 26.65 -10.23
CA LEU A 645 -21.53 25.90 -10.16
C LEU A 645 -22.71 26.77 -9.73
N THR A 646 -23.88 26.43 -10.25
CA THR A 646 -25.16 27.03 -9.90
C THR A 646 -26.13 25.94 -9.49
N LEU A 647 -26.78 26.07 -8.33
CA LEU A 647 -27.85 25.20 -7.86
C LEU A 647 -29.14 25.98 -7.76
N THR A 648 -30.12 25.60 -8.56
CA THR A 648 -31.48 26.19 -8.58
C THR A 648 -32.51 25.17 -8.18
N VAL A 649 -33.54 25.58 -7.46
CA VAL A 649 -34.70 24.74 -7.14
C VAL A 649 -35.92 25.25 -7.89
N THR A 650 -36.65 24.37 -8.55
CA THR A 650 -37.91 24.64 -9.24
C THR A 650 -39.04 23.79 -8.67
N ASP A 651 -40.28 24.24 -8.82
CA ASP A 651 -41.44 23.38 -8.60
C ASP A 651 -41.65 22.43 -9.80
N MET A 652 -42.67 21.58 -9.72
CA MET A 652 -43.01 20.62 -10.78
C MET A 652 -43.53 21.28 -12.07
N MET A 653 -43.90 22.56 -12.03
CA MET A 653 -44.29 23.36 -13.20
C MET A 653 -43.08 24.08 -13.83
N GLY A 654 -41.87 23.85 -13.31
CA GLY A 654 -40.64 24.47 -13.78
C GLY A 654 -40.46 25.92 -13.31
N ARG A 655 -41.33 26.43 -12.42
CA ARG A 655 -41.18 27.78 -11.85
C ARG A 655 -40.04 27.74 -10.84
N LYS A 656 -39.09 28.67 -10.96
CA LYS A 656 -37.95 28.77 -10.03
C LYS A 656 -38.43 29.23 -8.65
N VAL A 657 -38.14 28.41 -7.64
CA VAL A 657 -38.51 28.61 -6.24
C VAL A 657 -37.34 29.17 -5.45
N ALA A 658 -36.11 28.72 -5.72
CA ALA A 658 -34.91 29.25 -5.08
C ALA A 658 -33.68 29.17 -5.99
N THR A 659 -32.69 29.99 -5.69
CA THR A 659 -31.30 29.80 -6.15
C THR A 659 -30.47 29.59 -4.89
N VAL A 660 -30.01 28.36 -4.69
CA VAL A 660 -29.31 27.92 -3.47
C VAL A 660 -27.89 28.50 -3.45
N PHE A 661 -27.23 28.46 -4.60
CA PHE A 661 -26.03 29.25 -4.89
C PHE A 661 -25.95 29.50 -6.40
N ASN A 662 -25.34 30.62 -6.78
CA ASN A 662 -25.24 31.04 -8.19
C ASN A 662 -23.79 31.27 -8.58
N ASN A 663 -23.34 30.61 -9.64
CA ASN A 663 -22.01 30.73 -10.22
C ASN A 663 -20.87 30.75 -9.18
N LYS A 664 -20.99 29.92 -8.15
CA LYS A 664 -20.04 29.86 -7.05
C LYS A 664 -18.84 29.01 -7.49
N GLU A 665 -17.64 29.56 -7.37
CA GLU A 665 -16.40 28.83 -7.64
C GLU A 665 -16.19 27.71 -6.63
N HIS A 666 -15.92 26.51 -7.13
CA HIS A 666 -15.57 25.35 -6.34
C HIS A 666 -14.21 24.83 -6.78
N LYS A 667 -13.36 24.47 -5.82
CA LYS A 667 -12.17 23.64 -6.08
C LYS A 667 -12.60 22.19 -6.26
N ALA A 668 -11.72 21.35 -6.80
CA ALA A 668 -11.95 19.91 -6.77
C ALA A 668 -12.10 19.42 -5.31
N GLY A 669 -13.06 18.54 -5.06
CA GLY A 669 -13.36 18.02 -3.72
C GLY A 669 -14.85 17.89 -3.44
N THR A 670 -15.17 17.48 -2.22
CA THR A 670 -16.52 17.18 -1.75
C THR A 670 -17.07 18.31 -0.89
N TYR A 671 -18.36 18.61 -1.06
CA TYR A 671 -19.05 19.73 -0.43
C TYR A 671 -20.39 19.29 0.16
N ASP A 672 -20.68 19.79 1.36
CA ASP A 672 -22.01 19.78 1.95
C ASP A 672 -22.56 21.21 1.96
N PHE A 673 -23.72 21.40 1.34
CA PHE A 673 -24.45 22.66 1.39
C PHE A 673 -25.79 22.50 2.11
N VAL A 674 -25.93 23.15 3.26
CA VAL A 674 -27.19 23.16 4.02
C VAL A 674 -28.14 24.20 3.43
N TRP A 675 -29.23 23.75 2.83
CA TRP A 675 -30.32 24.60 2.37
C TRP A 675 -31.45 24.64 3.41
N LYS A 676 -31.62 25.80 4.06
CA LYS A 676 -32.70 26.07 5.03
C LYS A 676 -33.91 26.67 4.30
N VAL A 677 -35.11 26.20 4.64
CA VAL A 677 -36.34 26.50 3.89
C VAL A 677 -37.51 26.89 4.80
N PRO A 678 -37.40 27.98 5.58
CA PRO A 678 -38.39 28.32 6.62
C PRO A 678 -39.80 28.61 6.09
N THR A 679 -39.97 28.84 4.78
CA THR A 679 -41.24 29.25 4.16
C THR A 679 -41.57 28.46 2.87
N LEU A 680 -40.95 27.31 2.65
CA LEU A 680 -41.23 26.48 1.48
C LEU A 680 -42.55 25.73 1.71
N ALA A 681 -43.47 25.72 0.73
CA ALA A 681 -44.70 24.95 0.87
C ALA A 681 -44.38 23.44 0.84
N ALA A 682 -45.14 22.60 1.56
CA ALA A 682 -45.06 21.15 1.37
C ALA A 682 -45.31 20.78 -0.10
N GLY A 683 -44.51 19.87 -0.66
CA GLY A 683 -44.60 19.51 -2.06
C GLY A 683 -43.33 18.86 -2.61
N THR A 684 -43.39 18.51 -3.89
CA THR A 684 -42.23 18.01 -4.63
C THR A 684 -41.58 19.15 -5.43
N TYR A 685 -40.26 19.23 -5.36
CA TYR A 685 -39.43 20.19 -6.09
C TYR A 685 -38.29 19.47 -6.82
N ILE A 686 -37.66 20.17 -7.76
CA ILE A 686 -36.47 19.69 -8.47
C ILE A 686 -35.32 20.65 -8.19
N ALA A 687 -34.25 20.17 -7.58
CA ALA A 687 -32.96 20.86 -7.54
C ALA A 687 -32.18 20.53 -8.81
N THR A 688 -31.73 21.53 -9.54
CA THR A 688 -30.90 21.38 -10.74
C THR A 688 -29.57 22.07 -10.54
N VAL A 689 -28.47 21.36 -10.82
CA VAL A 689 -27.13 21.94 -10.84
C VAL A 689 -26.59 22.08 -12.23
N LYS A 690 -25.94 23.22 -12.46
CA LYS A 690 -25.40 23.64 -13.74
C LYS A 690 -23.97 24.15 -13.59
N SER A 691 -23.17 23.96 -14.63
CA SER A 691 -21.92 24.69 -14.87
C SER A 691 -22.05 25.44 -16.18
N GLY A 692 -22.00 26.77 -16.12
CA GLY A 692 -22.39 27.62 -17.25
C GLY A 692 -23.82 27.31 -17.73
N ALA A 693 -23.96 27.00 -19.03
CA ALA A 693 -25.24 26.63 -19.64
C ALA A 693 -25.61 25.14 -19.48
N THR A 694 -24.66 24.30 -19.04
CA THR A 694 -24.81 22.84 -19.02
C THR A 694 -25.45 22.38 -17.72
N VAL A 695 -26.56 21.64 -17.82
CA VAL A 695 -27.15 20.93 -16.67
C VAL A 695 -26.33 19.68 -16.38
N LEU A 696 -25.86 19.55 -15.15
CA LEU A 696 -25.04 18.44 -14.68
C LEU A 696 -25.92 17.34 -14.05
N GLN A 697 -26.88 17.74 -13.21
CA GLN A 697 -27.79 16.82 -12.53
C GLN A 697 -29.07 17.51 -12.07
N SER A 698 -30.15 16.73 -11.95
CA SER A 698 -31.40 17.13 -11.29
C SER A 698 -31.77 16.14 -10.17
N ILE A 699 -32.31 16.64 -9.07
CA ILE A 699 -32.60 15.90 -7.84
C ILE A 699 -34.04 16.18 -7.42
N LYS A 700 -34.79 15.11 -7.13
CA LYS A 700 -36.13 15.22 -6.56
C LYS A 700 -36.03 15.59 -5.08
N LEU A 701 -36.71 16.65 -4.69
CA LEU A 701 -36.83 17.14 -3.33
C LEU A 701 -38.28 16.94 -2.87
N VAL A 702 -38.48 16.38 -1.68
CA VAL A 702 -39.80 16.26 -1.05
C VAL A 702 -39.79 17.09 0.22
N HIS A 703 -40.48 18.22 0.22
CA HIS A 703 -40.65 19.07 1.39
C HIS A 703 -41.95 18.70 2.12
N THR A 704 -41.88 18.57 3.44
CA THR A 704 -43.01 18.25 4.33
C THR A 704 -43.13 19.35 5.39
N ASN A 705 -44.36 19.78 5.69
CA ASN A 705 -44.63 20.77 6.76
C ASN A 705 -44.26 20.24 8.15
#